data_AF-A0A7Y4VWY4-F1
#
_entry.id   AF-A0A7Y4VWY4-F1
#
_cell.length_a   1.000
_cell.length_b   1.000
_cell.length_c   1.000
_cell.angle_alpha   90.00
_cell.angle_beta   90.00
_cell.angle_gamma   90.00
#
_symmetry.space_group_name_H-M   'P 1'
#
loop_
_entity.id
_entity.type
_entity.pdbx_description
1 polymer ?
#
loop_
_entity_poly.entity_id
_entity_poly.type
_entity_poly.pdbx_seq_one_letter_code
_entity_poly.pdbx_strand_id
1 'polypeptide(L)'
;PPGVLIKQVGEGHDLPAGVAVGIVPTVKVTDAANNALSGVAVTFAVASGGGSITGGAATTNATGVASVGSWTLGTVPGTNTLTASIAGTGITGNPATFTVTSAAGPPKTLTKEAGDNQNGTTGTAVAIAPSVKVVDQFGNPVFGATVTFAVASGGGAVTGATPATNITGVATVGSWTLGPAAGANTLTATVTGAGVTGNPGTFTATSQPSAFNPLANTNLSGTQSFASVNIPAGVTVTMTGDLVLNVAGNTTIAGNLVGDCVNLTINGEGALTVSGNLNNGCAGAIPGTGLPSMTLVGKGGWTLNGPGGWTAAGNVTVTNDPALTDASFAPGAFGSPGSLRVKVPFASVGEPCITNNYTGVANPATMPAGADQRFGGNGVSGSTWTLRCKGGSSIVIQGTLNLTGQNAGRGGNGNHTDPTASSSSGGNGGVGGMVKIQAIDDIVIGGGTIKTGNGGAGGHSNATGTGGGGNVGASAAATGGHGGAPGLFSATAKNGSITINGSLTLQIGEAGAGGAATALAGDGHDAEPCPAAAGGPATATAGNGGSTPDKIFQAGGAVAGLGNVTVTGGAAGHAGNASATAGKGGKGAKPCKNGGAGGDPEAKGGKGGDADLRNQNNVKIANGANGGSMTVVNGRGGKGWDDCVAPFEAGGNGGIGGTTRGFNGAFGAGLANGIAGAATFNVVSNGGDGGNGSPPGTGGAAGGLAAVVTVAANTIQPSFVPGLPGNGCVVPPAQVQINLTSSNPPLNPGVVAPGTYVVQLQDAATQAVVGTINLIAQGPAGNTFYGNNTPSGPRLGWTGSLGSWVIDLASAIVNGAPYTFTSWQECVVNTTVDASNPVLIEELDQSDVVVATTKVTSLTPCADIPLTKGTKKIRNSKSGKGSSADKKDMKGKGS
;
A
#
# COMPACT_ATOMS: atom_id res chain seq x y z
N PRO A 1 -12.84 -69.69 103.33
CA PRO A 1 -13.32 -69.94 101.96
C PRO A 1 -13.51 -68.59 101.23
N PRO A 2 -13.43 -68.51 99.90
CA PRO A 2 -13.70 -67.28 99.16
C PRO A 2 -15.09 -66.73 99.47
N GLY A 3 -15.18 -65.45 99.82
CA GLY A 3 -16.43 -64.75 100.15
C GLY A 3 -16.71 -63.53 99.28
N VAL A 4 -15.66 -62.85 98.79
CA VAL A 4 -15.78 -61.67 97.92
C VAL A 4 -14.73 -61.70 96.82
N LEU A 5 -15.15 -61.35 95.60
CA LEU A 5 -14.29 -61.09 94.45
C LEU A 5 -14.38 -59.61 94.08
N ILE A 6 -13.25 -58.90 94.17
CA ILE A 6 -13.19 -57.44 93.99
C ILE A 6 -12.34 -57.13 92.76
N LYS A 7 -12.85 -56.31 91.83
CA LYS A 7 -12.03 -55.75 90.74
C LYS A 7 -11.04 -54.74 91.31
N GLN A 8 -9.78 -54.78 90.87
CA GLN A 8 -8.78 -53.77 91.26
C GLN A 8 -8.50 -52.76 90.15
N VAL A 9 -8.05 -53.22 88.97
CA VAL A 9 -7.70 -52.35 87.83
C VAL A 9 -7.96 -53.08 86.51
N GLY A 10 -8.07 -52.35 85.39
CA GLY A 10 -8.20 -52.90 84.03
C GLY A 10 -9.48 -52.52 83.27
N GLU A 11 -10.12 -51.41 83.66
CA GLU A 11 -11.22 -50.79 82.91
C GLU A 11 -10.71 -49.59 82.11
N GLY A 12 -11.41 -49.21 81.05
CA GLY A 12 -11.04 -48.07 80.21
C GLY A 12 -12.00 -47.80 79.06
N HIS A 13 -11.79 -46.69 78.36
CA HIS A 13 -12.58 -46.27 77.20
C HIS A 13 -11.64 -45.89 76.04
N ASP A 14 -12.12 -46.08 74.81
CA ASP A 14 -11.55 -45.59 73.54
C ASP A 14 -10.14 -46.09 73.16
N LEU A 15 -9.81 -47.33 73.54
CA LEU A 15 -8.59 -47.97 73.03
C LEU A 15 -8.76 -48.41 71.56
N PRO A 16 -7.74 -48.32 70.69
CA PRO A 16 -7.88 -48.77 69.31
C PRO A 16 -8.16 -50.28 69.21
N ALA A 17 -8.99 -50.68 68.24
CA ALA A 17 -9.29 -52.09 67.97
C ALA A 17 -8.00 -52.89 67.71
N GLY A 18 -7.97 -54.14 68.20
CA GLY A 18 -6.81 -55.02 68.09
C GLY A 18 -5.60 -54.67 68.97
N VAL A 19 -5.69 -53.64 69.82
CA VAL A 19 -4.60 -53.24 70.73
C VAL A 19 -4.71 -53.96 72.08
N ALA A 20 -3.57 -54.26 72.69
CA ALA A 20 -3.48 -54.79 74.04
C ALA A 20 -3.82 -53.72 75.08
N VAL A 21 -4.66 -54.05 76.06
CA VAL A 21 -4.98 -53.17 77.19
C VAL A 21 -3.72 -52.96 78.04
N GLY A 22 -3.25 -51.72 78.12
CA GLY A 22 -1.98 -51.38 78.77
C GLY A 22 -1.95 -51.64 80.28
N ILE A 23 -3.11 -51.64 80.95
CA ILE A 23 -3.26 -52.08 82.33
C ILE A 23 -4.10 -53.35 82.34
N VAL A 24 -3.45 -54.49 82.60
CA VAL A 24 -4.12 -55.79 82.57
C VAL A 24 -5.15 -55.93 83.72
N PRO A 25 -6.32 -56.55 83.46
CA PRO A 25 -7.31 -56.84 84.48
C PRO A 25 -6.79 -57.64 85.68
N THR A 26 -7.03 -57.11 86.88
CA THR A 26 -6.64 -57.72 88.15
C THR A 26 -7.82 -57.79 89.11
N VAL A 27 -7.92 -58.90 89.84
CA VAL A 27 -8.92 -59.11 90.90
C VAL A 27 -8.26 -59.44 92.22
N LYS A 28 -8.88 -59.03 93.32
CA LYS A 28 -8.53 -59.43 94.68
C LYS A 28 -9.61 -60.34 95.24
N VAL A 29 -9.19 -61.43 95.87
CA VAL A 29 -10.06 -62.43 96.48
C VAL A 29 -9.91 -62.37 98.00
N THR A 30 -11.03 -62.22 98.70
CA THR A 30 -11.06 -62.22 100.16
C THR A 30 -12.09 -63.21 100.70
N ASP A 31 -11.96 -63.61 101.97
CA ASP A 31 -13.03 -64.28 102.70
C ASP A 31 -14.13 -63.28 103.14
N ALA A 32 -15.18 -63.77 103.78
CA ALA A 32 -16.27 -62.92 104.29
C ALA A 32 -15.84 -61.92 105.39
N ALA A 33 -14.68 -62.14 106.02
CA ALA A 33 -14.07 -61.26 107.01
C ALA A 33 -13.06 -60.28 106.39
N ASN A 34 -12.99 -60.22 105.05
CA ASN A 34 -12.11 -59.36 104.25
C ASN A 34 -10.60 -59.70 104.33
N ASN A 35 -10.24 -60.90 104.79
CA ASN A 35 -8.86 -61.39 104.74
C ASN A 35 -8.49 -61.82 103.33
N ALA A 36 -7.29 -61.47 102.86
CA ALA A 36 -6.80 -61.86 101.54
C ALA A 36 -6.53 -63.36 101.44
N LEU A 37 -7.00 -63.99 100.37
CA LEU A 37 -6.84 -65.44 100.16
C LEU A 37 -5.81 -65.74 99.09
N SER A 38 -4.71 -66.38 99.47
CA SER A 38 -3.65 -66.87 98.57
C SER A 38 -3.98 -68.26 98.00
N GLY A 39 -3.53 -68.55 96.78
CA GLY A 39 -3.67 -69.86 96.13
C GLY A 39 -5.06 -70.16 95.54
N VAL A 40 -5.97 -69.19 95.48
CA VAL A 40 -7.31 -69.38 94.88
C VAL A 40 -7.20 -69.33 93.36
N ALA A 41 -7.76 -70.34 92.68
CA ALA A 41 -7.84 -70.37 91.22
C ALA A 41 -8.90 -69.40 90.70
N VAL A 42 -8.49 -68.49 89.83
CA VAL A 42 -9.31 -67.49 89.13
C VAL A 42 -9.25 -67.79 87.64
N THR A 43 -10.42 -67.93 87.01
CA THR A 43 -10.54 -68.14 85.56
C THR A 43 -10.98 -66.84 84.90
N PHE A 44 -10.13 -66.29 84.05
CA PHE A 44 -10.41 -65.17 83.15
C PHE A 44 -10.90 -65.71 81.80
N ALA A 45 -11.97 -65.12 81.28
CA ALA A 45 -12.53 -65.47 79.97
C ALA A 45 -13.07 -64.22 79.27
N VAL A 46 -12.86 -64.11 77.96
CA VAL A 46 -13.48 -63.07 77.13
C VAL A 46 -14.96 -63.39 77.01
N ALA A 47 -15.80 -62.50 77.52
CA ALA A 47 -17.25 -62.66 77.53
C ALA A 47 -17.92 -62.05 76.28
N SER A 48 -17.35 -60.97 75.72
CA SER A 48 -17.82 -60.35 74.48
C SER A 48 -16.73 -59.49 73.83
N GLY A 49 -16.92 -59.09 72.57
CA GLY A 49 -15.99 -58.24 71.82
C GLY A 49 -14.97 -58.99 70.95
N GLY A 50 -14.82 -60.31 71.11
CA GLY A 50 -14.02 -61.14 70.20
C GLY A 50 -12.50 -61.00 70.33
N GLY A 51 -12.01 -60.39 71.42
CA GLY A 51 -10.59 -60.28 71.75
C GLY A 51 -9.95 -61.58 72.24
N SER A 52 -8.66 -61.52 72.60
CA SER A 52 -7.89 -62.66 73.09
C SER A 52 -7.20 -62.36 74.42
N ILE A 53 -6.93 -63.40 75.21
CA ILE A 53 -6.16 -63.29 76.46
C ILE A 53 -5.03 -64.30 76.51
N THR A 54 -3.98 -63.97 77.26
CA THR A 54 -2.99 -64.96 77.74
C THR A 54 -3.12 -65.12 79.25
N GLY A 55 -2.84 -66.31 79.78
CA GLY A 55 -2.98 -66.57 81.23
C GLY A 55 -4.43 -66.58 81.73
N GLY A 56 -5.35 -67.22 80.99
CA GLY A 56 -6.76 -67.33 81.35
C GLY A 56 -7.04 -68.10 82.65
N ALA A 57 -6.07 -68.88 83.15
CA ALA A 57 -6.10 -69.44 84.49
C ALA A 57 -4.96 -68.79 85.30
N ALA A 58 -5.32 -68.17 86.42
CA ALA A 58 -4.38 -67.52 87.33
C ALA A 58 -4.68 -67.93 88.78
N THR A 59 -3.65 -67.94 89.63
CA THR A 59 -3.81 -68.20 91.07
C THR A 59 -3.52 -66.93 91.86
N THR A 60 -4.27 -66.66 92.92
CA THR A 60 -4.01 -65.50 93.77
C THR A 60 -2.67 -65.60 94.49
N ASN A 61 -1.92 -64.49 94.56
CA ASN A 61 -0.66 -64.42 95.29
C ASN A 61 -0.87 -64.23 96.81
N ALA A 62 0.21 -64.04 97.57
CA ALA A 62 0.17 -63.86 99.03
C ALA A 62 -0.68 -62.66 99.51
N THR A 63 -0.93 -61.67 98.65
CA THR A 63 -1.80 -60.51 98.95
C THR A 63 -3.22 -60.69 98.42
N GLY A 64 -3.56 -61.88 97.93
CA GLY A 64 -4.88 -62.27 97.43
C GLY A 64 -5.20 -61.78 96.02
N VAL A 65 -4.20 -61.37 95.24
CA VAL A 65 -4.40 -60.78 93.91
C VAL A 65 -4.08 -61.78 92.80
N ALA A 66 -4.95 -61.87 91.79
CA ALA A 66 -4.73 -62.60 90.55
C ALA A 66 -4.83 -61.65 89.35
N SER A 67 -3.96 -61.82 88.36
CA SER A 67 -3.91 -61.02 87.12
C SER A 67 -4.04 -61.93 85.91
N VAL A 68 -4.76 -61.47 84.88
CA VAL A 68 -4.62 -62.04 83.54
C VAL A 68 -3.25 -61.67 82.97
N GLY A 69 -2.68 -62.51 82.11
CA GLY A 69 -1.35 -62.28 81.51
C GLY A 69 -1.36 -61.12 80.51
N SER A 70 -2.32 -61.13 79.58
CA SER A 70 -2.60 -60.00 78.68
C SER A 70 -4.05 -60.06 78.22
N TRP A 71 -4.59 -58.91 77.82
CA TRP A 71 -5.89 -58.82 77.16
C TRP A 71 -5.78 -57.93 75.92
N THR A 72 -5.98 -58.51 74.74
CA THR A 72 -6.04 -57.81 73.46
C THR A 72 -7.48 -57.69 73.02
N LEU A 73 -7.91 -56.46 72.69
CA LEU A 73 -9.27 -56.17 72.25
C LEU A 73 -9.56 -56.81 70.87
N GLY A 74 -10.83 -57.02 70.57
CA GLY A 74 -11.24 -57.51 69.24
C GLY A 74 -10.91 -56.53 68.12
N THR A 75 -11.02 -57.01 66.88
CA THR A 75 -10.73 -56.21 65.68
C THR A 75 -11.91 -55.34 65.23
N VAL A 76 -13.06 -55.39 65.90
CA VAL A 76 -14.25 -54.59 65.58
C VAL A 76 -14.51 -53.58 66.71
N PRO A 77 -14.69 -52.28 66.42
CA PRO A 77 -15.03 -51.27 67.41
C PRO A 77 -16.30 -51.62 68.18
N GLY A 78 -16.32 -51.31 69.47
CA GLY A 78 -17.43 -51.61 70.36
C GLY A 78 -16.98 -52.11 71.73
N THR A 79 -17.97 -52.52 72.53
CA THR A 79 -17.75 -52.98 73.91
C THR A 79 -17.09 -54.36 73.94
N ASN A 80 -15.98 -54.45 74.65
CA ASN A 80 -15.27 -55.68 74.95
C ASN A 80 -15.39 -55.96 76.44
N THR A 81 -15.75 -57.19 76.81
CA THR A 81 -15.89 -57.57 78.22
C THR A 81 -15.07 -58.80 78.58
N LEU A 82 -14.36 -58.75 79.70
CA LEU A 82 -13.59 -59.85 80.27
C LEU A 82 -14.17 -60.21 81.64
N THR A 83 -14.47 -61.47 81.89
CA THR A 83 -14.96 -61.95 83.19
C THR A 83 -13.87 -62.70 83.95
N ALA A 84 -13.70 -62.41 85.24
CA ALA A 84 -12.93 -63.19 86.18
C ALA A 84 -13.88 -63.97 87.10
N SER A 85 -13.69 -65.28 87.22
CA SER A 85 -14.58 -66.16 87.98
C SER A 85 -13.82 -67.10 88.91
N ILE A 86 -14.44 -67.46 90.03
CA ILE A 86 -13.94 -68.44 91.00
C ILE A 86 -15.00 -69.53 91.15
N ALA A 87 -14.58 -70.78 91.28
CA ALA A 87 -15.49 -71.89 91.53
C ALA A 87 -16.12 -71.77 92.93
N GLY A 88 -17.45 -71.80 93.01
CA GLY A 88 -18.22 -71.75 94.26
C GLY A 88 -19.52 -70.95 94.14
N THR A 89 -20.42 -71.13 95.11
CA THR A 89 -21.72 -70.43 95.21
C THR A 89 -21.71 -69.42 96.37
N GLY A 90 -22.42 -68.30 96.23
CA GLY A 90 -22.53 -67.30 97.31
C GLY A 90 -21.33 -66.35 97.45
N ILE A 91 -20.46 -66.27 96.44
CA ILE A 91 -19.32 -65.34 96.39
C ILE A 91 -19.81 -64.01 95.81
N THR A 92 -19.77 -62.94 96.60
CA THR A 92 -20.19 -61.60 96.15
C THR A 92 -19.23 -61.08 95.08
N GLY A 93 -19.77 -60.61 93.95
CA GLY A 93 -18.97 -60.07 92.83
C GLY A 93 -18.43 -61.12 91.85
N ASN A 94 -18.88 -62.37 91.93
CA ASN A 94 -18.49 -63.47 91.04
C ASN A 94 -19.57 -63.75 89.96
N PRO A 95 -19.30 -63.60 88.65
CA PRO A 95 -18.04 -63.16 88.05
C PRO A 95 -17.83 -61.65 88.10
N ALA A 96 -16.58 -61.22 88.22
CA ALA A 96 -16.19 -59.82 88.10
C ALA A 96 -15.99 -59.47 86.61
N THR A 97 -16.74 -58.49 86.08
CA THR A 97 -16.77 -58.18 84.64
C THR A 97 -16.04 -56.89 84.30
N PHE A 98 -14.86 -56.94 83.71
CA PHE A 98 -14.14 -55.77 83.20
C PHE A 98 -14.69 -55.36 81.83
N THR A 99 -14.84 -54.06 81.61
CA THR A 99 -15.36 -53.52 80.36
C THR A 99 -14.37 -52.52 79.78
N VAL A 100 -14.04 -52.70 78.50
CA VAL A 100 -13.27 -51.74 77.72
C VAL A 100 -14.01 -51.47 76.42
N THR A 101 -14.19 -50.20 76.08
CA THR A 101 -14.75 -49.83 74.76
C THR A 101 -13.60 -49.63 73.79
N SER A 102 -13.68 -50.29 72.64
CA SER A 102 -12.72 -50.13 71.55
C SER A 102 -13.24 -49.16 70.49
N ALA A 103 -12.37 -48.31 69.96
CA ALA A 103 -12.62 -47.45 68.81
C ALA A 103 -11.87 -47.98 67.58
N ALA A 104 -12.19 -47.46 66.39
CA ALA A 104 -11.41 -47.77 65.19
C ALA A 104 -9.94 -47.37 65.36
N GLY A 105 -9.04 -48.12 64.71
CA GLY A 105 -7.62 -47.79 64.65
C GLY A 105 -7.33 -46.48 63.90
N PRO A 106 -6.06 -46.03 63.88
CA PRO A 106 -5.66 -44.89 63.06
C PRO A 106 -5.96 -45.16 61.58
N PRO A 107 -6.22 -44.10 60.77
CA PRO A 107 -6.45 -44.23 59.34
C PRO A 107 -5.36 -45.07 58.66
N LYS A 108 -5.76 -46.05 57.84
CA LYS A 108 -4.85 -46.88 57.07
C LYS A 108 -5.11 -46.85 55.58
N THR A 109 -6.36 -46.69 55.18
CA THR A 109 -6.77 -46.64 53.77
C THR A 109 -7.75 -45.49 53.56
N LEU A 110 -7.51 -44.72 52.51
CA LEU A 110 -8.42 -43.71 51.98
C LEU A 110 -8.83 -44.13 50.57
N THR A 111 -10.14 -44.22 50.33
CA THR A 111 -10.72 -44.55 49.02
C THR A 111 -11.72 -43.49 48.60
N LYS A 112 -11.84 -43.24 47.29
CA LYS A 112 -12.89 -42.35 46.75
C LYS A 112 -14.24 -43.04 46.90
N GLU A 113 -15.19 -42.37 47.53
CA GLU A 113 -16.55 -42.87 47.74
C GLU A 113 -17.48 -42.38 46.61
N ALA A 114 -17.47 -41.08 46.29
CA ALA A 114 -18.25 -40.52 45.20
C ALA A 114 -17.66 -39.21 44.65
N GLY A 115 -18.17 -38.75 43.49
CA GLY A 115 -17.87 -37.43 42.93
C GLY A 115 -16.60 -37.33 42.07
N ASP A 116 -16.12 -38.45 41.52
CA ASP A 116 -15.00 -38.48 40.57
C ASP A 116 -15.47 -38.49 39.11
N ASN A 117 -14.60 -38.11 38.18
CA ASN A 117 -14.80 -38.10 36.72
C ASN A 117 -16.06 -37.34 36.27
N GLN A 118 -16.31 -36.17 36.86
CA GLN A 118 -17.53 -35.40 36.58
C GLN A 118 -17.38 -34.43 35.40
N ASN A 119 -18.50 -33.99 34.85
CA ASN A 119 -18.59 -32.85 33.94
C ASN A 119 -19.43 -31.75 34.60
N GLY A 120 -19.09 -30.49 34.36
CA GLY A 120 -19.84 -29.35 34.88
C GLY A 120 -19.60 -28.09 34.07
N THR A 121 -20.42 -27.07 34.28
CA THR A 121 -20.24 -25.78 33.60
C THR A 121 -19.13 -24.97 34.28
N THR A 122 -18.34 -24.21 33.52
CA THR A 122 -17.35 -23.26 34.04
C THR A 122 -17.93 -22.40 35.17
N GLY A 123 -17.22 -22.31 36.29
CA GLY A 123 -17.64 -21.50 37.44
C GLY A 123 -18.83 -22.06 38.24
N THR A 124 -19.29 -23.29 37.96
CA THR A 124 -20.40 -23.94 38.70
C THR A 124 -19.90 -25.12 39.54
N ALA A 125 -20.66 -25.47 40.58
CA ALA A 125 -20.40 -26.65 41.39
C ALA A 125 -20.64 -27.94 40.58
N VAL A 126 -19.79 -28.94 40.79
CA VAL A 126 -20.03 -30.30 40.29
C VAL A 126 -21.30 -30.88 40.92
N ALA A 127 -22.01 -31.74 40.19
CA ALA A 127 -23.32 -32.26 40.60
C ALA A 127 -23.26 -33.14 41.85
N ILE A 128 -22.20 -33.94 42.00
CA ILE A 128 -21.98 -34.83 43.14
C ILE A 128 -20.78 -34.31 43.92
N ALA A 129 -20.98 -33.91 45.17
CA ALA A 129 -19.87 -33.46 46.02
C ALA A 129 -18.85 -34.61 46.22
N PRO A 130 -17.55 -34.38 45.95
CA PRO A 130 -16.51 -35.36 46.21
C PRO A 130 -16.49 -35.86 47.65
N SER A 131 -16.40 -37.16 47.83
CA SER A 131 -16.35 -37.80 49.15
C SER A 131 -15.36 -38.96 49.17
N VAL A 132 -14.77 -39.19 50.34
CA VAL A 132 -13.83 -40.29 50.58
C VAL A 132 -14.27 -41.12 51.76
N LYS A 133 -13.91 -42.40 51.75
CA LYS A 133 -14.07 -43.32 52.86
C LYS A 133 -12.72 -43.65 53.48
N VAL A 134 -12.63 -43.48 54.80
CA VAL A 134 -11.44 -43.73 55.60
C VAL A 134 -11.68 -44.92 56.52
N VAL A 135 -10.80 -45.92 56.42
CA VAL A 135 -10.84 -47.13 57.25
C VAL A 135 -9.49 -47.39 57.90
N ASP A 136 -9.51 -48.11 59.03
CA ASP A 136 -8.31 -48.60 59.71
C ASP A 136 -7.75 -49.86 59.03
N GLN A 137 -6.70 -50.44 59.62
CA GLN A 137 -6.02 -51.65 59.11
C GLN A 137 -6.88 -52.91 59.09
N PHE A 138 -8.00 -52.95 59.81
CA PHE A 138 -8.94 -54.06 59.87
C PHE A 138 -10.19 -53.82 59.01
N GLY A 139 -10.26 -52.68 58.31
CA GLY A 139 -11.41 -52.29 57.50
C GLY A 139 -12.52 -51.59 58.27
N ASN A 140 -12.28 -51.21 59.53
CA ASN A 140 -13.28 -50.49 60.32
C ASN A 140 -13.36 -49.03 59.91
N PRO A 141 -14.57 -48.46 59.77
CA PRO A 141 -14.71 -47.02 59.52
C PRO A 141 -14.14 -46.18 60.65
N VAL A 142 -13.26 -45.22 60.32
CA VAL A 142 -12.70 -44.30 61.30
C VAL A 142 -13.65 -43.12 61.47
N PHE A 143 -14.28 -42.97 62.63
CA PHE A 143 -15.13 -41.83 62.96
C PHE A 143 -14.29 -40.62 63.38
N GLY A 144 -14.63 -39.42 62.93
CA GLY A 144 -14.01 -38.17 63.38
C GLY A 144 -12.63 -37.87 62.79
N ALA A 145 -12.10 -38.68 61.86
CA ALA A 145 -10.88 -38.35 61.13
C ALA A 145 -11.09 -37.14 60.21
N THR A 146 -10.25 -36.12 60.35
CA THR A 146 -10.27 -34.90 59.52
C THR A 146 -9.68 -35.17 58.14
N VAL A 147 -10.46 -34.85 57.09
CA VAL A 147 -10.02 -34.92 55.69
C VAL A 147 -9.96 -33.51 55.12
N THR A 148 -8.83 -33.14 54.52
CA THR A 148 -8.63 -31.84 53.85
C THR A 148 -8.77 -31.99 52.35
N PHE A 149 -9.77 -31.32 51.78
CA PHE A 149 -9.98 -31.18 50.34
C PHE A 149 -9.32 -29.89 49.84
N ALA A 150 -8.52 -29.98 48.77
CA ALA A 150 -7.82 -28.84 48.17
C ALA A 150 -7.85 -28.93 46.65
N VAL A 151 -8.11 -27.79 45.98
CA VAL A 151 -8.05 -27.71 44.51
C VAL A 151 -6.59 -27.82 44.09
N ALA A 152 -6.27 -28.85 43.31
CA ALA A 152 -4.92 -29.12 42.83
C ALA A 152 -4.66 -28.49 41.45
N SER A 153 -5.69 -28.39 40.58
CA SER A 153 -5.60 -27.70 39.29
C SER A 153 -6.97 -27.24 38.79
N GLY A 154 -6.98 -26.33 37.80
CA GLY A 154 -8.19 -25.79 37.17
C GLY A 154 -8.67 -24.45 37.74
N GLY A 155 -8.20 -24.04 38.92
CA GLY A 155 -8.48 -22.71 39.49
C GLY A 155 -9.90 -22.55 40.06
N GLY A 156 -10.56 -23.66 40.39
CA GLY A 156 -11.85 -23.70 41.06
C GLY A 156 -11.78 -23.38 42.56
N ALA A 157 -12.89 -23.60 43.27
CA ALA A 157 -13.00 -23.35 44.72
C ALA A 157 -13.74 -24.49 45.43
N VAL A 158 -13.51 -24.61 46.75
CA VAL A 158 -14.23 -25.53 47.61
C VAL A 158 -14.84 -24.83 48.82
N THR A 159 -16.02 -25.27 49.24
CA THR A 159 -16.61 -24.89 50.53
C THR A 159 -16.55 -26.07 51.49
N GLY A 160 -16.40 -25.81 52.80
CA GLY A 160 -16.25 -26.88 53.79
C GLY A 160 -15.07 -27.80 53.49
N ALA A 161 -13.86 -27.23 53.34
CA ALA A 161 -12.67 -27.94 52.87
C ALA A 161 -12.15 -29.00 53.85
N THR A 162 -12.54 -28.97 55.13
CA THR A 162 -12.00 -29.85 56.17
C THR A 162 -13.09 -30.62 56.95
N PRO A 163 -13.93 -31.44 56.29
CA PRO A 163 -14.92 -32.25 56.97
C PRO A 163 -14.28 -33.35 57.83
N ALA A 164 -14.92 -33.66 58.95
CA ALA A 164 -14.64 -34.88 59.70
C ALA A 164 -15.47 -36.04 59.13
N THR A 165 -14.91 -37.25 59.19
CA THR A 165 -15.60 -38.49 58.80
C THR A 165 -16.77 -38.81 59.74
N ASN A 166 -17.88 -39.25 59.17
CA ASN A 166 -19.08 -39.67 59.91
C ASN A 166 -18.95 -41.12 60.45
N ILE A 167 -20.00 -41.66 61.07
CA ILE A 167 -19.97 -43.00 61.72
C ILE A 167 -19.70 -44.14 60.72
N THR A 168 -19.94 -43.91 59.43
CA THR A 168 -19.61 -44.85 58.34
C THR A 168 -18.23 -44.60 57.73
N GLY A 169 -17.41 -43.72 58.33
CA GLY A 169 -16.05 -43.37 57.90
C GLY A 169 -15.99 -42.49 56.67
N VAL A 170 -17.09 -41.83 56.30
CA VAL A 170 -17.19 -41.02 55.07
C VAL A 170 -17.05 -39.55 55.40
N ALA A 171 -16.19 -38.86 54.67
CA ALA A 171 -16.05 -37.41 54.67
C ALA A 171 -16.39 -36.85 53.29
N THR A 172 -17.32 -35.89 53.24
CA THR A 172 -17.82 -35.26 52.00
C THR A 172 -17.51 -33.78 52.05
N VAL A 173 -16.88 -33.25 50.99
CA VAL A 173 -16.64 -31.80 50.87
C VAL A 173 -17.98 -31.05 50.78
N GLY A 174 -18.05 -29.81 51.24
CA GLY A 174 -19.28 -29.01 51.16
C GLY A 174 -19.72 -28.78 49.71
N SER A 175 -18.83 -28.26 48.88
CA SER A 175 -19.01 -28.18 47.42
C SER A 175 -17.66 -28.05 46.71
N TRP A 176 -17.62 -28.43 45.43
CA TRP A 176 -16.47 -28.18 44.55
C TRP A 176 -16.92 -27.45 43.28
N THR A 177 -16.57 -26.18 43.19
CA THR A 177 -16.83 -25.31 42.04
C THR A 177 -15.67 -25.40 41.05
N LEU A 178 -15.99 -25.70 39.78
CA LEU A 178 -15.01 -25.76 38.70
C LEU A 178 -14.46 -24.39 38.34
N GLY A 179 -13.25 -24.36 37.79
CA GLY A 179 -12.61 -23.12 37.35
C GLY A 179 -13.38 -22.36 36.27
N PRO A 180 -13.03 -21.08 36.07
CA PRO A 180 -13.65 -20.22 35.06
C PRO A 180 -13.27 -20.59 33.62
N ALA A 181 -12.21 -21.38 33.42
CA ALA A 181 -11.80 -21.87 32.12
C ALA A 181 -12.33 -23.30 31.86
N ALA A 182 -12.71 -23.58 30.63
CA ALA A 182 -13.05 -24.94 30.21
C ALA A 182 -11.79 -25.83 30.20
N GLY A 183 -11.94 -27.11 30.56
CA GLY A 183 -10.84 -28.07 30.63
C GLY A 183 -10.81 -28.87 31.93
N ALA A 184 -9.70 -29.60 32.14
CA ALA A 184 -9.53 -30.50 33.27
C ALA A 184 -9.33 -29.73 34.59
N ASN A 185 -9.99 -30.21 35.64
CA ASN A 185 -9.90 -29.71 37.01
C ASN A 185 -9.59 -30.91 37.92
N THR A 186 -8.78 -30.68 38.95
CA THR A 186 -8.45 -31.74 39.94
C THR A 186 -8.60 -31.25 41.38
N LEU A 187 -9.11 -32.14 42.23
CA LEU A 187 -9.29 -31.92 43.67
C LEU A 187 -8.61 -33.06 44.44
N THR A 188 -7.80 -32.75 45.44
CA THR A 188 -7.15 -33.75 46.31
C THR A 188 -7.84 -33.81 47.67
N ALA A 189 -8.03 -35.01 48.20
CA ALA A 189 -8.51 -35.27 49.56
C ALA A 189 -7.40 -35.94 50.38
N THR A 190 -7.01 -35.30 51.49
CA THR A 190 -5.89 -35.74 52.33
C THR A 190 -6.36 -35.99 53.76
N VAL A 191 -6.13 -37.19 54.31
CA VAL A 191 -6.36 -37.47 55.72
C VAL A 191 -5.05 -37.43 56.51
N THR A 192 -5.10 -36.96 57.76
CA THR A 192 -3.91 -36.95 58.63
C THR A 192 -3.54 -38.37 59.07
N GLY A 193 -2.30 -38.81 58.76
CA GLY A 193 -1.77 -40.11 59.16
C GLY A 193 -0.58 -40.56 58.31
N ALA A 194 0.37 -41.27 58.90
CA ALA A 194 1.52 -41.80 58.18
C ALA A 194 1.19 -43.17 57.53
N GLY A 195 1.64 -43.38 56.29
CA GLY A 195 1.48 -44.68 55.61
C GLY A 195 0.04 -45.07 55.27
N VAL A 196 -0.83 -44.07 55.05
CA VAL A 196 -2.21 -44.24 54.58
C VAL A 196 -2.20 -44.51 53.08
N THR A 197 -2.73 -45.66 52.66
CA THR A 197 -2.82 -46.03 51.24
C THR A 197 -3.90 -45.19 50.56
N GLY A 198 -3.62 -44.65 49.38
CA GLY A 198 -4.55 -43.80 48.62
C GLY A 198 -4.60 -42.34 49.07
N ASN A 199 -3.67 -41.90 49.92
CA ASN A 199 -3.59 -40.54 50.45
C ASN A 199 -2.44 -39.74 49.78
N PRO A 200 -2.71 -38.64 49.05
CA PRO A 200 -4.02 -38.03 48.80
C PRO A 200 -4.84 -38.79 47.74
N GLY A 201 -6.17 -38.78 47.90
CA GLY A 201 -7.10 -39.24 46.87
C GLY A 201 -7.38 -38.12 45.87
N THR A 202 -7.20 -38.36 44.56
CA THR A 202 -7.39 -37.33 43.52
C THR A 202 -8.72 -37.53 42.78
N PHE A 203 -9.58 -36.51 42.78
CA PHE A 203 -10.79 -36.43 41.97
C PHE A 203 -10.53 -35.60 40.71
N THR A 204 -11.19 -35.97 39.61
CA THR A 204 -11.14 -35.24 38.35
C THR A 204 -12.53 -34.75 37.94
N ALA A 205 -12.56 -33.59 37.29
CA ALA A 205 -13.76 -33.10 36.62
C ALA A 205 -13.37 -32.28 35.38
N THR A 206 -14.23 -32.26 34.37
CA THR A 206 -14.05 -31.46 33.17
C THR A 206 -15.07 -30.33 33.15
N SER A 207 -14.56 -29.10 33.18
CA SER A 207 -15.31 -27.87 33.00
C SER A 207 -15.64 -27.66 31.53
N GLN A 208 -16.92 -27.44 31.20
CA GLN A 208 -17.42 -27.16 29.87
C GLN A 208 -17.97 -25.72 29.82
N PRO A 209 -17.83 -25.01 28.68
CA PRO A 209 -18.41 -23.68 28.55
C PRO A 209 -19.94 -23.71 28.61
N SER A 210 -20.58 -22.61 28.97
CA SER A 210 -22.05 -22.49 28.95
C SER A 210 -22.59 -22.24 27.53
N ALA A 211 -23.89 -22.43 27.33
CA ALA A 211 -24.57 -22.01 26.10
C ALA A 211 -24.81 -20.49 26.11
N PHE A 212 -24.61 -19.84 24.97
CA PHE A 212 -24.94 -18.42 24.77
C PHE A 212 -26.29 -18.30 24.04
N ASN A 213 -27.32 -17.86 24.77
CA ASN A 213 -28.68 -17.66 24.26
C ASN A 213 -29.28 -16.35 24.82
N PRO A 214 -28.81 -15.17 24.35
CA PRO A 214 -29.27 -13.89 24.86
C PRO A 214 -30.76 -13.66 24.55
N LEU A 215 -31.51 -13.20 25.56
CA LEU A 215 -32.94 -12.85 25.42
C LEU A 215 -33.16 -11.35 25.13
N ALA A 216 -32.09 -10.56 25.15
CA ALA A 216 -32.09 -9.12 24.88
C ALA A 216 -30.74 -8.72 24.26
N ASN A 217 -30.67 -7.49 23.74
CA ASN A 217 -29.44 -6.98 23.16
C ASN A 217 -28.28 -7.03 24.16
N THR A 218 -27.09 -7.40 23.68
CA THR A 218 -25.91 -7.58 24.52
C THR A 218 -24.64 -7.29 23.73
N ASN A 219 -23.49 -7.30 24.41
CA ASN A 219 -22.20 -7.00 23.82
C ASN A 219 -21.22 -8.16 24.02
N LEU A 220 -20.35 -8.38 23.04
CA LEU A 220 -19.23 -9.32 23.13
C LEU A 220 -17.95 -8.67 22.58
N SER A 221 -16.80 -9.14 23.04
CA SER A 221 -15.47 -8.80 22.50
C SER A 221 -14.44 -9.83 22.95
N GLY A 222 -13.28 -9.86 22.30
CA GLY A 222 -12.20 -10.76 22.65
C GLY A 222 -12.50 -12.21 22.25
N THR A 223 -11.80 -13.16 22.88
CA THR A 223 -12.03 -14.58 22.65
C THR A 223 -13.05 -15.13 23.65
N GLN A 224 -14.18 -15.60 23.14
CA GLN A 224 -15.27 -16.18 23.91
C GLN A 224 -15.41 -17.67 23.56
N SER A 225 -15.68 -18.50 24.57
CA SER A 225 -15.90 -19.94 24.39
C SER A 225 -17.29 -20.32 24.90
N PHE A 226 -18.06 -21.03 24.07
CA PHE A 226 -19.43 -21.45 24.40
C PHE A 226 -19.69 -22.91 24.01
N ALA A 227 -20.59 -23.59 24.73
CA ALA A 227 -21.04 -24.94 24.34
C ALA A 227 -21.89 -24.88 23.05
N SER A 228 -22.72 -23.86 22.93
CA SER A 228 -23.51 -23.57 21.74
C SER A 228 -23.81 -22.08 21.69
N VAL A 229 -24.06 -21.55 20.49
CA VAL A 229 -24.47 -20.15 20.30
C VAL A 229 -25.83 -20.16 19.61
N ASN A 230 -26.80 -19.45 20.17
CA ASN A 230 -28.09 -19.17 19.55
C ASN A 230 -28.41 -17.68 19.74
N ILE A 231 -28.32 -16.88 18.70
CA ILE A 231 -28.74 -15.47 18.71
C ILE A 231 -30.14 -15.42 18.09
N PRO A 232 -31.22 -15.26 18.88
CA PRO A 232 -32.58 -15.28 18.35
C PRO A 232 -32.89 -14.09 17.43
N ALA A 233 -33.88 -14.25 16.56
CA ALA A 233 -34.38 -13.14 15.74
C ALA A 233 -34.83 -11.97 16.61
N GLY A 234 -34.52 -10.73 16.19
CA GLY A 234 -34.80 -9.51 16.95
C GLY A 234 -33.77 -9.15 18.02
N VAL A 235 -32.84 -10.04 18.35
CA VAL A 235 -31.73 -9.76 19.27
C VAL A 235 -30.51 -9.25 18.51
N THR A 236 -29.86 -8.21 19.04
CA THR A 236 -28.60 -7.67 18.51
C THR A 236 -27.46 -7.91 19.50
N VAL A 237 -26.42 -8.59 19.03
CA VAL A 237 -25.14 -8.73 19.72
C VAL A 237 -24.16 -7.75 19.10
N THR A 238 -23.72 -6.76 19.88
CA THR A 238 -22.75 -5.76 19.44
C THR A 238 -21.33 -6.24 19.74
N MET A 239 -20.48 -6.28 18.71
CA MET A 239 -19.05 -6.54 18.85
C MET A 239 -18.36 -5.22 19.21
N THR A 240 -17.93 -5.08 20.47
CA THR A 240 -17.26 -3.84 20.95
C THR A 240 -15.75 -3.82 20.67
N GLY A 241 -15.25 -4.89 20.05
CA GLY A 241 -13.87 -5.08 19.60
C GLY A 241 -13.80 -6.37 18.76
N ASP A 242 -12.60 -6.75 18.34
CA ASP A 242 -12.38 -8.02 17.63
C ASP A 242 -12.97 -9.19 18.42
N LEU A 243 -13.73 -10.05 17.74
CA LEU A 243 -14.47 -11.14 18.36
C LEU A 243 -14.06 -12.49 17.76
N VAL A 244 -13.66 -13.42 18.64
CA VAL A 244 -13.46 -14.83 18.31
C VAL A 244 -14.45 -15.66 19.13
N LEU A 245 -15.34 -16.39 18.46
CA LEU A 245 -16.27 -17.32 19.09
C LEU A 245 -15.79 -18.75 18.87
N ASN A 246 -15.32 -19.42 19.92
CA ASN A 246 -15.03 -20.86 19.90
C ASN A 246 -16.25 -21.62 20.41
N VAL A 247 -16.91 -22.38 19.53
CA VAL A 247 -18.19 -23.03 19.83
C VAL A 247 -18.07 -24.54 19.70
N ALA A 248 -18.25 -25.25 20.81
CA ALA A 248 -18.10 -26.71 20.85
C ALA A 248 -19.24 -27.47 20.15
N GLY A 249 -20.41 -26.83 20.01
CA GLY A 249 -21.60 -27.38 19.37
C GLY A 249 -22.08 -26.49 18.22
N ASN A 250 -23.40 -26.43 18.04
CA ASN A 250 -24.01 -25.68 16.94
C ASN A 250 -23.98 -24.17 17.19
N THR A 251 -23.87 -23.40 16.10
CA THR A 251 -23.98 -21.95 16.08
C THR A 251 -25.16 -21.54 15.23
N THR A 252 -26.14 -20.84 15.80
CA THR A 252 -27.30 -20.28 15.10
C THR A 252 -27.34 -18.78 15.30
N ILE A 253 -27.38 -18.01 14.21
CA ILE A 253 -27.48 -16.55 14.22
C ILE A 253 -28.70 -16.14 13.41
N ALA A 254 -29.84 -16.02 14.07
CA ALA A 254 -31.08 -15.53 13.49
C ALA A 254 -31.30 -14.02 13.71
N GLY A 255 -30.67 -13.45 14.75
CA GLY A 255 -30.62 -12.02 15.02
C GLY A 255 -29.46 -11.30 14.33
N ASN A 256 -28.97 -10.23 14.95
CA ASN A 256 -27.88 -9.42 14.41
C ASN A 256 -26.59 -9.66 15.20
N LEU A 257 -25.47 -9.84 14.51
CA LEU A 257 -24.12 -9.77 15.09
C LEU A 257 -23.35 -8.67 14.37
N VAL A 258 -23.14 -7.54 15.04
CA VAL A 258 -22.76 -6.27 14.41
C VAL A 258 -21.60 -5.62 15.14
N GLY A 259 -20.61 -5.13 14.40
CA GLY A 259 -19.55 -4.28 14.90
C GLY A 259 -19.06 -3.33 13.82
N ASP A 260 -18.33 -2.29 14.23
CA ASP A 260 -17.76 -1.28 13.34
C ASP A 260 -16.25 -1.50 13.22
N CYS A 261 -15.78 -1.82 12.02
CA CYS A 261 -14.37 -2.12 11.75
C CYS A 261 -13.71 -3.13 12.72
N VAL A 262 -14.35 -4.27 13.00
CA VAL A 262 -13.79 -5.32 13.88
C VAL A 262 -13.67 -6.68 13.19
N ASN A 263 -12.65 -7.46 13.54
CA ASN A 263 -12.52 -8.84 13.08
C ASN A 263 -13.61 -9.71 13.70
N LEU A 264 -14.22 -10.57 12.89
CA LEU A 264 -15.14 -11.61 13.35
C LEU A 264 -14.60 -12.98 12.96
N THR A 265 -14.36 -13.82 13.95
CA THR A 265 -14.05 -15.24 13.74
C THR A 265 -15.05 -16.09 14.51
N ILE A 266 -15.72 -17.03 13.82
CA ILE A 266 -16.54 -18.07 14.43
C ILE A 266 -15.90 -19.42 14.13
N ASN A 267 -15.50 -20.14 15.16
CA ASN A 267 -14.92 -21.47 15.12
C ASN A 267 -15.91 -22.46 15.73
N GLY A 268 -16.85 -22.96 14.92
CA GLY A 268 -17.84 -23.96 15.34
C GLY A 268 -17.39 -25.38 15.01
N GLU A 269 -17.39 -26.27 16.02
CA GLU A 269 -17.24 -27.71 15.81
C GLU A 269 -18.53 -28.34 15.25
N GLY A 270 -19.70 -27.79 15.60
CA GLY A 270 -21.00 -28.20 15.08
C GLY A 270 -21.40 -27.50 13.77
N ALA A 271 -22.69 -27.58 13.44
CA ALA A 271 -23.25 -26.90 12.29
C ALA A 271 -23.35 -25.38 12.53
N LEU A 272 -23.06 -24.59 11.50
CA LEU A 272 -23.24 -23.14 11.50
C LEU A 272 -24.47 -22.76 10.68
N THR A 273 -25.45 -22.11 11.29
CA THR A 273 -26.63 -21.56 10.59
C THR A 273 -26.70 -20.06 10.79
N VAL A 274 -26.71 -19.29 9.70
CA VAL A 274 -26.84 -17.83 9.73
C VAL A 274 -28.05 -17.44 8.91
N SER A 275 -29.04 -16.83 9.56
CA SER A 275 -30.23 -16.29 8.89
C SER A 275 -30.52 -14.82 9.15
N GLY A 276 -29.84 -14.23 10.14
CA GLY A 276 -29.89 -12.81 10.40
C GLY A 276 -28.68 -12.05 9.81
N ASN A 277 -28.43 -10.84 10.34
CA ASN A 277 -27.45 -9.93 9.78
C ASN A 277 -26.08 -10.10 10.45
N LEU A 278 -25.02 -10.19 9.65
CA LEU A 278 -23.64 -10.05 10.11
C LEU A 278 -23.08 -8.74 9.55
N ASN A 279 -22.54 -7.88 10.41
CA ASN A 279 -21.95 -6.64 9.95
C ASN A 279 -20.63 -6.41 10.68
N ASN A 280 -19.54 -6.39 9.92
CA ASN A 280 -18.23 -5.95 10.39
C ASN A 280 -17.65 -4.83 9.51
N GLY A 281 -18.54 -4.17 8.75
CA GLY A 281 -18.22 -3.06 7.88
C GLY A 281 -17.62 -1.87 8.64
N CYS A 282 -16.98 -0.99 7.88
CA CYS A 282 -16.41 0.24 8.42
C CYS A 282 -17.31 1.43 8.14
N ALA A 283 -17.80 2.10 9.19
CA ALA A 283 -18.54 3.36 9.04
C ALA A 283 -17.59 4.56 8.85
N GLY A 284 -16.36 4.46 9.40
CA GLY A 284 -15.35 5.51 9.38
C GLY A 284 -14.08 5.16 8.60
N ALA A 285 -12.97 5.79 8.98
CA ALA A 285 -11.67 5.53 8.39
C ALA A 285 -11.22 4.09 8.68
N ILE A 286 -10.61 3.45 7.66
CA ILE A 286 -10.07 2.10 7.80
C ILE A 286 -8.86 2.11 8.76
N PRO A 287 -8.76 1.17 9.70
CA PRO A 287 -7.61 1.06 10.58
C PRO A 287 -6.29 0.89 9.81
N GLY A 288 -5.21 1.51 10.30
CA GLY A 288 -3.87 1.37 9.71
C GLY A 288 -3.31 -0.07 9.74
N THR A 289 -3.90 -0.95 10.54
CA THR A 289 -3.61 -2.39 10.62
C THR A 289 -4.21 -3.20 9.48
N GLY A 290 -4.99 -2.57 8.59
CA GLY A 290 -5.68 -3.22 7.48
C GLY A 290 -7.17 -3.45 7.77
N LEU A 291 -7.86 -4.02 6.78
CA LEU A 291 -9.29 -4.29 6.90
C LEU A 291 -9.58 -5.51 7.79
N PRO A 292 -10.59 -5.42 8.65
CA PRO A 292 -10.99 -6.54 9.48
C PRO A 292 -11.70 -7.63 8.67
N SER A 293 -11.26 -8.86 8.85
CA SER A 293 -11.79 -10.03 8.15
C SER A 293 -13.00 -10.63 8.87
N MET A 294 -13.79 -11.40 8.11
CA MET A 294 -14.88 -12.23 8.64
C MET A 294 -14.59 -13.68 8.27
N THR A 295 -14.35 -14.53 9.26
CA THR A 295 -14.09 -15.96 9.07
C THR A 295 -15.13 -16.77 9.82
N LEU A 296 -15.89 -17.59 9.11
CA LEU A 296 -16.97 -18.39 9.64
C LEU A 296 -16.69 -19.87 9.36
N VAL A 297 -16.49 -20.64 10.43
CA VAL A 297 -16.17 -22.06 10.37
C VAL A 297 -17.31 -22.84 11.02
N GLY A 298 -17.94 -23.71 10.24
CA GLY A 298 -18.91 -24.71 10.74
C GLY A 298 -18.45 -26.11 10.33
N LYS A 299 -17.69 -26.79 11.17
CA LYS A 299 -17.12 -28.11 10.84
C LYS A 299 -18.19 -29.18 10.62
N GLY A 300 -19.35 -29.04 11.26
CA GLY A 300 -20.55 -29.83 11.01
C GLY A 300 -21.36 -29.39 9.79
N GLY A 301 -20.80 -28.57 8.89
CA GLY A 301 -21.51 -27.95 7.76
C GLY A 301 -21.95 -26.52 8.06
N TRP A 302 -22.28 -25.77 7.01
CA TRP A 302 -22.77 -24.40 7.14
C TRP A 302 -23.99 -24.14 6.27
N THR A 303 -24.92 -23.33 6.77
CA THR A 303 -26.15 -22.91 6.09
C THR A 303 -26.32 -21.40 6.22
N LEU A 304 -26.37 -20.70 5.10
CA LEU A 304 -26.69 -19.26 5.04
C LEU A 304 -28.11 -19.12 4.50
N ASN A 305 -29.09 -18.68 5.29
CA ASN A 305 -30.51 -18.81 4.94
C ASN A 305 -31.32 -17.52 5.15
N GLY A 306 -32.01 -17.04 4.13
CA GLY A 306 -32.88 -15.86 4.23
C GLY A 306 -32.13 -14.55 3.92
N PRO A 307 -32.86 -13.41 3.92
CA PRO A 307 -32.38 -12.16 3.33
C PRO A 307 -31.28 -11.45 4.13
N GLY A 308 -30.75 -12.06 5.20
CA GLY A 308 -29.78 -11.46 6.11
C GLY A 308 -28.65 -10.78 5.36
N GLY A 309 -28.57 -9.46 5.48
CA GLY A 309 -27.60 -8.64 4.76
C GLY A 309 -26.26 -8.72 5.45
N TRP A 310 -25.25 -9.34 4.81
CA TRP A 310 -23.89 -9.20 5.30
C TRP A 310 -23.27 -7.93 4.78
N THR A 311 -22.66 -7.21 5.71
CA THR A 311 -21.82 -6.06 5.40
C THR A 311 -20.42 -6.38 5.88
N ALA A 312 -19.49 -6.57 4.95
CA ALA A 312 -18.13 -7.01 5.27
C ALA A 312 -17.07 -5.96 4.92
N ALA A 313 -16.16 -5.68 5.85
CA ALA A 313 -15.06 -4.76 5.58
C ALA A 313 -13.89 -5.42 4.85
N GLY A 314 -13.48 -6.60 5.30
CA GLY A 314 -12.33 -7.33 4.76
C GLY A 314 -12.71 -8.60 4.00
N ASN A 315 -11.74 -9.50 3.89
CA ASN A 315 -11.94 -10.82 3.32
C ASN A 315 -13.03 -11.57 4.11
N VAL A 316 -13.94 -12.20 3.38
CA VAL A 316 -14.97 -13.08 3.94
C VAL A 316 -14.62 -14.51 3.58
N THR A 317 -14.52 -15.38 4.58
CA THR A 317 -14.32 -16.82 4.38
C THR A 317 -15.39 -17.58 5.14
N VAL A 318 -16.16 -18.40 4.42
CA VAL A 318 -17.08 -19.37 5.01
C VAL A 318 -16.56 -20.75 4.65
N THR A 319 -16.33 -21.60 5.65
CA THR A 319 -15.76 -22.94 5.41
C THR A 319 -16.27 -23.95 6.43
N ASN A 320 -16.27 -25.23 6.07
CA ASN A 320 -16.42 -26.33 7.02
C ASN A 320 -15.07 -26.96 7.42
N ASP A 321 -13.96 -26.48 6.87
CA ASP A 321 -12.62 -26.87 7.29
C ASP A 321 -11.67 -25.67 7.18
N PRO A 322 -11.14 -25.17 8.31
CA PRO A 322 -10.22 -24.03 8.31
C PRO A 322 -8.86 -24.35 7.67
N ALA A 323 -8.52 -25.64 7.47
CA ALA A 323 -7.29 -26.04 6.79
C ALA A 323 -7.37 -25.92 5.26
N LEU A 324 -8.55 -25.64 4.69
CA LEU A 324 -8.71 -25.48 3.25
C LEU A 324 -8.12 -24.15 2.76
N THR A 325 -7.22 -24.26 1.79
CA THR A 325 -6.59 -23.14 1.08
C THR A 325 -6.85 -23.27 -0.42
N ASP A 326 -6.47 -22.27 -1.21
CA ASP A 326 -6.58 -22.35 -2.68
C ASP A 326 -5.81 -23.57 -3.24
N ALA A 327 -4.69 -23.95 -2.62
CA ALA A 327 -3.92 -25.13 -3.00
C ALA A 327 -4.67 -26.45 -2.78
N SER A 328 -5.62 -26.50 -1.83
CA SER A 328 -6.47 -27.67 -1.61
C SER A 328 -7.33 -28.00 -2.84
N PHE A 329 -7.60 -27.00 -3.69
CA PHE A 329 -8.40 -27.09 -4.91
C PHE A 329 -7.57 -27.00 -6.19
N ALA A 330 -6.23 -26.94 -6.07
CA ALA A 330 -5.37 -26.98 -7.24
C ALA A 330 -5.63 -28.28 -8.03
N PRO A 331 -5.71 -28.21 -9.37
CA PRO A 331 -5.91 -29.39 -10.17
C PRO A 331 -4.74 -30.35 -9.98
N GLY A 332 -5.02 -31.57 -9.49
CA GLY A 332 -4.10 -32.68 -9.70
C GLY A 332 -4.02 -32.98 -11.20
N ALA A 333 -2.89 -33.49 -11.69
CA ALA A 333 -2.72 -33.85 -13.10
C ALA A 333 -3.95 -34.64 -13.58
N PHE A 334 -4.74 -34.03 -14.48
CA PHE A 334 -5.99 -34.60 -14.96
C PHE A 334 -5.68 -35.90 -15.70
N GLY A 335 -5.99 -37.05 -15.09
CA GLY A 335 -6.13 -38.30 -15.81
C GLY A 335 -7.31 -38.19 -16.77
N SER A 336 -7.12 -38.67 -18.00
CA SER A 336 -8.01 -38.57 -19.15
C SER A 336 -9.52 -38.69 -18.84
N PRO A 337 -10.39 -37.95 -19.54
CA PRO A 337 -11.84 -38.03 -19.35
C PRO A 337 -12.33 -39.39 -19.84
N GLY A 338 -12.61 -40.32 -18.91
CA GLY A 338 -13.07 -41.66 -19.32
C GLY A 338 -13.37 -42.67 -18.24
N SER A 339 -13.06 -42.44 -16.96
CA SER A 339 -13.43 -43.42 -15.92
C SER A 339 -14.79 -43.09 -15.30
N LEU A 340 -15.78 -43.91 -15.65
CA LEU A 340 -17.12 -44.00 -15.09
C LEU A 340 -17.09 -43.90 -13.55
N ARG A 341 -17.40 -42.73 -13.00
CA ARG A 341 -17.69 -42.59 -11.57
C ARG A 341 -19.15 -42.97 -11.36
N VAL A 342 -19.37 -44.14 -10.78
CA VAL A 342 -20.68 -44.56 -10.28
C VAL A 342 -21.18 -43.47 -9.32
N LYS A 343 -22.21 -42.74 -9.73
CA LYS A 343 -22.97 -41.83 -8.86
C LYS A 343 -23.73 -42.72 -7.87
N VAL A 344 -23.08 -43.08 -6.75
CA VAL A 344 -23.82 -43.63 -5.62
C VAL A 344 -24.76 -42.53 -5.10
N PRO A 345 -26.04 -42.83 -4.86
CA PRO A 345 -26.90 -41.90 -4.13
C PRO A 345 -26.30 -41.77 -2.73
N PHE A 346 -25.70 -40.61 -2.45
CA PHE A 346 -24.99 -40.38 -1.20
C PHE A 346 -25.98 -40.45 -0.03
N ALA A 347 -25.82 -41.45 0.83
CA ALA A 347 -26.13 -41.27 2.23
C ALA A 347 -25.14 -40.23 2.77
N SER A 348 -25.67 -39.09 3.21
CA SER A 348 -24.97 -37.97 3.84
C SER A 348 -24.14 -38.45 5.04
N VAL A 349 -22.81 -38.38 4.93
CA VAL A 349 -21.93 -38.51 6.10
C VAL A 349 -21.26 -37.16 6.45
N GLY A 350 -21.74 -36.07 5.86
CA GLY A 350 -21.48 -34.69 6.25
C GLY A 350 -22.63 -33.80 5.77
N GLU A 351 -23.11 -32.90 6.62
CA GLU A 351 -24.19 -31.98 6.24
C GLU A 351 -23.71 -31.02 5.14
N PRO A 352 -24.52 -30.83 4.07
CA PRO A 352 -24.15 -30.00 2.92
C PRO A 352 -23.89 -28.55 3.30
N CYS A 353 -23.02 -27.90 2.53
CA CYS A 353 -22.76 -26.47 2.62
C CYS A 353 -23.83 -25.73 1.79
N ILE A 354 -24.81 -25.10 2.45
CA ILE A 354 -25.99 -24.53 1.78
C ILE A 354 -26.00 -23.00 1.85
N THR A 355 -26.37 -22.36 0.76
CA THR A 355 -26.91 -20.99 0.80
C THR A 355 -28.36 -20.99 0.31
N ASN A 356 -29.20 -20.15 0.88
CA ASN A 356 -30.59 -19.98 0.51
C ASN A 356 -31.00 -18.51 0.50
N ASN A 357 -31.17 -17.90 -0.69
CA ASN A 357 -31.58 -16.50 -0.87
C ASN A 357 -30.75 -15.50 -0.06
N TYR A 358 -29.46 -15.48 -0.31
CA TYR A 358 -28.47 -14.83 0.53
C TYR A 358 -27.88 -13.57 -0.14
N THR A 359 -27.68 -12.48 0.63
CA THR A 359 -27.13 -11.21 0.11
C THR A 359 -25.96 -10.69 0.94
N GLY A 360 -24.80 -10.47 0.30
CA GLY A 360 -23.61 -9.88 0.90
C GLY A 360 -23.13 -8.65 0.12
N VAL A 361 -22.76 -7.61 0.85
CA VAL A 361 -22.22 -6.36 0.33
C VAL A 361 -20.94 -6.05 1.08
N ALA A 362 -19.95 -5.56 0.36
CA ALA A 362 -18.70 -5.17 0.97
C ALA A 362 -18.68 -3.66 1.28
N ASN A 363 -18.15 -3.28 2.45
CA ASN A 363 -18.13 -1.91 2.97
C ASN A 363 -16.79 -1.58 3.65
N PRO A 364 -15.97 -0.66 3.11
CA PRO A 364 -16.34 0.34 2.10
C PRO A 364 -16.51 -0.24 0.71
N ALA A 365 -17.33 0.43 -0.09
CA ALA A 365 -17.55 0.06 -1.49
C ALA A 365 -16.30 0.26 -2.36
N THR A 366 -15.42 1.20 -1.96
CA THR A 366 -14.15 1.48 -2.63
C THR A 366 -13.03 1.54 -1.61
N MET A 367 -11.95 0.84 -1.92
CA MET A 367 -10.76 0.76 -1.09
C MET A 367 -9.92 2.05 -1.09
N PRO A 368 -9.13 2.30 -0.04
CA PRO A 368 -8.27 3.47 0.05
C PRO A 368 -7.29 3.56 -1.13
N ALA A 369 -7.12 4.79 -1.62
CA ALA A 369 -6.05 5.10 -2.55
C ALA A 369 -4.67 4.90 -1.90
N GLY A 370 -3.67 4.61 -2.72
CA GLY A 370 -2.29 4.69 -2.30
C GLY A 370 -1.89 6.13 -1.96
N ALA A 371 -0.90 6.29 -1.08
CA ALA A 371 -0.44 7.61 -0.65
C ALA A 371 0.23 8.39 -1.80
N ASP A 372 -0.11 9.67 -1.93
CA ASP A 372 0.55 10.59 -2.84
C ASP A 372 1.90 11.00 -2.23
N GLN A 373 2.99 10.76 -2.95
CA GLN A 373 4.36 11.01 -2.48
C GLN A 373 5.33 11.07 -3.69
N ARG A 374 6.65 11.06 -3.48
CA ARG A 374 7.61 10.97 -4.60
C ARG A 374 7.40 9.71 -5.46
N PHE A 375 7.23 8.58 -4.78
CA PHE A 375 6.93 7.27 -5.35
C PHE A 375 5.56 6.83 -4.83
N GLY A 376 4.50 7.18 -5.55
CA GLY A 376 3.11 6.94 -5.16
C GLY A 376 2.90 5.52 -4.64
N GLY A 377 2.20 5.39 -3.50
CA GLY A 377 1.86 4.09 -2.94
C GLY A 377 0.90 3.33 -3.84
N ASN A 378 0.93 1.99 -3.80
CA ASN A 378 -0.07 1.19 -4.52
C ASN A 378 -1.45 1.36 -3.90
N GLY A 379 -2.48 1.34 -4.73
CA GLY A 379 -3.87 1.28 -4.29
C GLY A 379 -4.17 -0.06 -3.64
N VAL A 380 -5.01 -0.05 -2.60
CA VAL A 380 -5.34 -1.27 -1.88
C VAL A 380 -6.32 -2.12 -2.70
N SER A 381 -6.04 -3.41 -2.83
CA SER A 381 -6.93 -4.36 -3.51
C SER A 381 -8.22 -4.57 -2.72
N GLY A 382 -9.32 -4.81 -3.44
CA GLY A 382 -10.60 -5.16 -2.85
C GLY A 382 -10.57 -6.53 -2.18
N SER A 383 -11.41 -6.69 -1.16
CA SER A 383 -11.51 -7.93 -0.39
C SER A 383 -12.13 -9.08 -1.19
N THR A 384 -11.76 -10.31 -0.84
CA THR A 384 -12.26 -11.54 -1.47
C THR A 384 -13.36 -12.18 -0.65
N TRP A 385 -14.45 -12.57 -1.31
CA TRP A 385 -15.47 -13.46 -0.77
C TRP A 385 -15.13 -14.90 -1.13
N THR A 386 -15.04 -15.77 -0.14
CA THR A 386 -14.66 -17.17 -0.33
C THR A 386 -15.66 -18.08 0.36
N LEU A 387 -16.29 -18.97 -0.40
CA LEU A 387 -17.10 -20.07 0.12
C LEU A 387 -16.36 -21.38 -0.14
N ARG A 388 -16.10 -22.17 0.92
CA ARG A 388 -15.36 -23.44 0.85
C ARG A 388 -16.12 -24.60 1.48
N CYS A 389 -15.97 -25.78 0.90
CA CYS A 389 -16.53 -27.02 1.45
C CYS A 389 -15.62 -28.25 1.17
N LYS A 390 -15.35 -29.06 2.20
CA LYS A 390 -14.58 -30.31 2.15
C LYS A 390 -15.46 -31.55 1.94
N GLY A 391 -14.83 -32.62 1.42
CA GLY A 391 -15.41 -33.86 0.87
C GLY A 391 -16.51 -34.56 1.68
N GLY A 392 -17.45 -35.15 0.93
CA GLY A 392 -18.74 -35.69 1.40
C GLY A 392 -19.88 -34.66 1.31
N SER A 393 -19.56 -33.38 1.10
CA SER A 393 -20.49 -32.25 1.13
C SER A 393 -20.33 -31.39 -0.12
N SER A 394 -21.42 -31.18 -0.86
CA SER A 394 -21.47 -30.26 -2.00
C SER A 394 -21.77 -28.85 -1.52
N ILE A 395 -21.37 -27.83 -2.30
CA ILE A 395 -21.93 -26.48 -2.13
C ILE A 395 -23.24 -26.42 -2.92
N VAL A 396 -24.34 -26.11 -2.24
CA VAL A 396 -25.66 -25.99 -2.86
C VAL A 396 -26.23 -24.61 -2.59
N ILE A 397 -26.32 -23.80 -3.64
CA ILE A 397 -27.02 -22.50 -3.62
C ILE A 397 -28.47 -22.77 -3.98
N GLN A 398 -29.32 -22.89 -2.97
CA GLN A 398 -30.78 -22.98 -3.10
C GLN A 398 -31.31 -21.55 -3.35
N GLY A 399 -32.03 -21.30 -4.45
CA GLY A 399 -32.46 -19.93 -4.78
C GLY A 399 -31.31 -19.01 -5.22
N THR A 400 -31.26 -17.77 -4.71
CA THR A 400 -30.33 -16.73 -5.19
C THR A 400 -29.15 -16.47 -4.26
N LEU A 401 -27.95 -16.29 -4.83
CA LEU A 401 -26.78 -15.73 -4.14
C LEU A 401 -26.43 -14.37 -4.75
N ASN A 402 -26.56 -13.31 -3.96
CA ASN A 402 -26.27 -11.95 -4.38
C ASN A 402 -25.04 -11.41 -3.64
N LEU A 403 -23.92 -11.23 -4.32
CA LEU A 403 -22.69 -10.73 -3.70
C LEU A 403 -22.19 -9.49 -4.44
N THR A 404 -21.76 -8.48 -3.69
CA THR A 404 -21.13 -7.27 -4.24
C THR A 404 -19.73 -7.10 -3.67
N GLY A 405 -18.72 -7.23 -4.54
CA GLY A 405 -17.31 -7.04 -4.23
C GLY A 405 -16.91 -5.58 -4.08
N GLN A 406 -15.73 -5.34 -3.50
CA GLN A 406 -15.19 -3.99 -3.28
C GLN A 406 -14.41 -3.52 -4.49
N ASN A 407 -14.61 -2.27 -4.89
CA ASN A 407 -13.71 -1.61 -5.83
C ASN A 407 -12.34 -1.42 -5.18
N ALA A 408 -11.29 -1.63 -5.96
CA ALA A 408 -9.95 -1.34 -5.53
C ALA A 408 -9.67 0.17 -5.43
N GLY A 409 -8.67 0.51 -4.63
CA GLY A 409 -8.15 1.85 -4.54
C GLY A 409 -7.29 2.19 -5.74
N ARG A 410 -7.28 3.47 -6.12
CA ARG A 410 -6.33 3.97 -7.10
C ARG A 410 -4.90 4.01 -6.53
N GLY A 411 -3.89 3.91 -7.37
CA GLY A 411 -2.52 4.22 -6.99
C GLY A 411 -2.35 5.68 -6.63
N GLY A 412 -1.45 5.96 -5.70
CA GLY A 412 -1.07 7.32 -5.33
C GLY A 412 -0.26 8.02 -6.42
N ASN A 413 -0.35 9.33 -6.49
CA ASN A 413 0.40 10.13 -7.44
C ASN A 413 1.86 10.28 -7.01
N GLY A 414 2.77 10.22 -7.98
CA GLY A 414 4.20 10.46 -7.85
C GLY A 414 4.57 11.88 -8.22
N ASN A 415 5.06 12.71 -7.29
CA ASN A 415 5.49 14.08 -7.59
C ASN A 415 6.91 14.33 -7.08
N HIS A 416 7.80 14.83 -7.94
CA HIS A 416 9.16 15.16 -7.54
C HIS A 416 9.75 16.34 -8.30
N THR A 417 10.33 17.27 -7.56
CA THR A 417 11.02 18.45 -8.11
C THR A 417 12.40 18.56 -7.49
N ASP A 418 13.45 18.62 -8.32
CA ASP A 418 14.83 18.60 -7.84
C ASP A 418 15.79 19.35 -8.78
N PRO A 419 16.77 20.09 -8.24
CA PRO A 419 17.72 20.86 -9.03
C PRO A 419 18.84 20.03 -9.69
N THR A 420 18.94 18.73 -9.39
CA THR A 420 19.98 17.82 -9.90
C THR A 420 19.39 16.68 -10.72
N ALA A 421 18.40 15.98 -10.17
CA ALA A 421 17.73 14.86 -10.83
C ALA A 421 16.37 14.62 -10.21
N SER A 422 15.32 14.75 -11.03
CA SER A 422 13.97 14.46 -10.61
C SER A 422 13.55 13.06 -11.02
N SER A 423 13.05 12.28 -10.06
CA SER A 423 12.48 10.96 -10.32
C SER A 423 11.20 10.79 -9.52
N SER A 424 10.12 10.40 -10.21
CA SER A 424 8.85 10.06 -9.59
C SER A 424 8.22 8.83 -10.24
N SER A 425 7.35 8.17 -9.49
CA SER A 425 6.52 7.09 -10.01
C SER A 425 5.13 7.17 -9.41
N GLY A 426 4.11 6.90 -10.20
CA GLY A 426 2.76 6.66 -9.70
C GLY A 426 2.63 5.24 -9.19
N GLY A 427 1.83 5.04 -8.15
CA GLY A 427 1.54 3.71 -7.63
C GLY A 427 0.63 2.92 -8.55
N ASN A 428 0.69 1.59 -8.51
CA ASN A 428 -0.24 0.76 -9.26
C ASN A 428 -1.63 0.79 -8.61
N GLY A 429 -2.69 0.72 -9.42
CA GLY A 429 -4.04 0.52 -8.90
C GLY A 429 -4.23 -0.88 -8.31
N GLY A 430 -5.07 -0.99 -7.28
CA GLY A 430 -5.36 -2.28 -6.66
C GLY A 430 -6.20 -3.19 -7.56
N VAL A 431 -6.26 -4.48 -7.23
CA VAL A 431 -7.13 -5.45 -7.92
C VAL A 431 -8.52 -5.44 -7.29
N GLY A 432 -9.58 -5.41 -8.09
CA GLY A 432 -10.96 -5.42 -7.59
C GLY A 432 -11.28 -6.67 -6.76
N GLY A 433 -12.26 -6.55 -5.86
CA GLY A 433 -12.67 -7.62 -4.94
C GLY A 433 -13.20 -8.85 -5.68
N MET A 434 -12.67 -10.02 -5.33
CA MET A 434 -12.95 -11.29 -5.99
C MET A 434 -14.08 -12.07 -5.29
N VAL A 435 -14.67 -13.02 -6.02
CA VAL A 435 -15.60 -14.01 -5.47
C VAL A 435 -15.14 -15.40 -5.87
N LYS A 436 -14.90 -16.26 -4.88
CA LYS A 436 -14.43 -17.64 -5.03
C LYS A 436 -15.42 -18.60 -4.39
N ILE A 437 -15.83 -19.61 -5.16
CA ILE A 437 -16.65 -20.74 -4.68
C ILE A 437 -15.85 -22.01 -4.93
N GLN A 438 -15.51 -22.74 -3.88
CA GLN A 438 -14.58 -23.87 -3.97
C GLN A 438 -15.14 -25.07 -3.21
N ALA A 439 -15.37 -26.18 -3.90
CA ALA A 439 -15.82 -27.43 -3.30
C ALA A 439 -14.90 -28.58 -3.72
N ILE A 440 -14.72 -29.56 -2.82
CA ILE A 440 -14.04 -30.81 -3.19
C ILE A 440 -14.94 -31.64 -4.12
N ASP A 441 -16.24 -31.68 -3.86
CA ASP A 441 -17.22 -32.42 -4.66
C ASP A 441 -18.02 -31.46 -5.57
N ASP A 442 -19.34 -31.57 -5.63
CA ASP A 442 -20.16 -30.81 -6.56
C ASP A 442 -20.42 -29.37 -6.10
N ILE A 443 -20.64 -28.48 -7.07
CA ILE A 443 -21.19 -27.14 -6.87
C ILE A 443 -22.51 -27.07 -7.64
N VAL A 444 -23.60 -26.76 -6.95
CA VAL A 444 -24.92 -26.55 -7.54
C VAL A 444 -25.35 -25.10 -7.32
N ILE A 445 -25.62 -24.38 -8.41
CA ILE A 445 -25.99 -22.96 -8.40
C ILE A 445 -27.45 -22.82 -8.82
N GLY A 446 -28.32 -22.40 -7.89
CA GLY A 446 -29.72 -22.11 -8.16
C GLY A 446 -29.95 -20.80 -8.91
N GLY A 447 -29.04 -19.83 -8.79
CA GLY A 447 -29.09 -18.55 -9.48
C GLY A 447 -28.55 -17.40 -8.62
N GLY A 448 -28.72 -16.15 -9.08
CA GLY A 448 -28.34 -14.95 -8.34
C GLY A 448 -27.50 -13.96 -9.14
N THR A 449 -27.04 -12.91 -8.49
CA THR A 449 -26.20 -11.86 -9.10
C THR A 449 -24.88 -11.71 -8.34
N ILE A 450 -23.77 -12.01 -9.01
CA ILE A 450 -22.43 -11.78 -8.46
C ILE A 450 -21.83 -10.56 -9.15
N LYS A 451 -21.56 -9.51 -8.38
CA LYS A 451 -20.83 -8.32 -8.82
C LYS A 451 -19.43 -8.35 -8.24
N THR A 452 -18.41 -8.38 -9.06
CA THR A 452 -17.03 -8.25 -8.60
C THR A 452 -16.62 -6.78 -8.54
N GLY A 453 -15.51 -6.48 -7.85
CA GLY A 453 -15.03 -5.11 -7.73
C GLY A 453 -14.37 -4.57 -9.00
N ASN A 454 -14.39 -3.26 -9.19
CA ASN A 454 -13.59 -2.59 -10.21
C ASN A 454 -12.10 -2.58 -9.82
N GLY A 455 -11.21 -2.62 -10.83
CA GLY A 455 -9.79 -2.38 -10.66
C GLY A 455 -9.48 -0.91 -10.40
N GLY A 456 -8.46 -0.63 -9.61
CA GLY A 456 -8.03 0.73 -9.31
C GLY A 456 -7.29 1.37 -10.48
N ALA A 457 -7.44 2.67 -10.69
CA ALA A 457 -6.59 3.39 -11.65
C ALA A 457 -5.14 3.46 -11.15
N GLY A 458 -4.16 3.45 -12.05
CA GLY A 458 -2.78 3.74 -11.74
C GLY A 458 -2.56 5.22 -11.43
N GLY A 459 -1.66 5.53 -10.51
CA GLY A 459 -1.32 6.89 -10.11
C GLY A 459 -0.57 7.64 -11.21
N HIS A 460 -0.78 8.95 -11.29
CA HIS A 460 -0.04 9.81 -12.22
C HIS A 460 1.36 10.10 -11.69
N SER A 461 2.31 10.40 -12.56
CA SER A 461 3.69 10.71 -12.20
C SER A 461 4.14 12.01 -12.86
N ASN A 462 4.66 12.94 -12.07
CA ASN A 462 5.25 14.20 -12.51
C ASN A 462 6.67 14.35 -11.95
N ALA A 463 7.66 14.51 -12.82
CA ALA A 463 9.06 14.74 -12.47
C ALA A 463 9.51 16.06 -13.10
N THR A 464 10.01 16.99 -12.29
CA THR A 464 10.45 18.32 -12.74
C THR A 464 11.87 18.62 -12.28
N GLY A 465 12.80 18.68 -13.23
CA GLY A 465 14.15 19.19 -13.04
C GLY A 465 14.15 20.71 -13.09
N THR A 466 14.72 21.37 -12.07
CA THR A 466 14.68 22.85 -11.96
C THR A 466 16.04 23.53 -12.05
N GLY A 467 17.13 22.76 -11.97
CA GLY A 467 18.48 23.32 -11.85
C GLY A 467 19.36 23.08 -13.07
N GLY A 468 20.32 23.99 -13.25
CA GLY A 468 21.48 23.84 -14.11
C GLY A 468 22.80 23.84 -13.32
N GLY A 469 22.79 23.56 -12.01
CA GLY A 469 23.97 23.75 -11.14
C GLY A 469 25.12 22.75 -11.32
N GLY A 470 25.00 21.79 -12.24
CA GLY A 470 26.04 20.80 -12.57
C GLY A 470 26.39 20.83 -14.07
N ASN A 471 27.34 20.01 -14.52
CA ASN A 471 27.78 19.95 -15.93
C ASN A 471 26.67 19.56 -16.94
N VAL A 472 25.48 19.21 -16.45
CA VAL A 472 24.24 18.94 -17.19
C VAL A 472 23.04 19.52 -16.44
N GLY A 473 22.02 19.96 -17.15
CA GLY A 473 20.73 20.35 -16.59
C GLY A 473 20.05 19.18 -15.90
N ALA A 474 19.17 19.48 -14.95
CA ALA A 474 18.55 18.48 -14.10
C ALA A 474 17.75 17.47 -14.92
N SER A 475 18.05 16.17 -14.75
CA SER A 475 17.29 15.11 -15.42
C SER A 475 15.87 14.99 -14.87
N ALA A 476 14.94 14.45 -15.67
CA ALA A 476 13.59 14.14 -15.22
C ALA A 476 13.14 12.76 -15.68
N ALA A 477 12.71 11.92 -14.74
CA ALA A 477 12.20 10.59 -14.99
C ALA A 477 10.85 10.38 -14.30
N ALA A 478 9.79 10.18 -15.08
CA ALA A 478 8.43 9.94 -14.58
C ALA A 478 7.91 8.60 -15.09
N THR A 479 7.35 7.79 -14.18
CA THR A 479 6.73 6.50 -14.53
C THR A 479 5.31 6.43 -13.99
N GLY A 480 4.31 6.40 -14.86
CA GLY A 480 2.90 6.26 -14.46
C GLY A 480 2.61 4.87 -13.93
N GLY A 481 1.74 4.76 -12.92
CA GLY A 481 1.35 3.49 -12.34
C GLY A 481 0.45 2.67 -13.25
N HIS A 482 0.47 1.34 -13.15
CA HIS A 482 -0.41 0.47 -13.92
C HIS A 482 -1.84 0.47 -13.37
N GLY A 483 -2.82 0.35 -14.26
CA GLY A 483 -4.19 0.08 -13.88
C GLY A 483 -4.37 -1.34 -13.34
N GLY A 484 -5.17 -1.48 -12.28
CA GLY A 484 -5.46 -2.78 -11.67
C GLY A 484 -6.48 -3.59 -12.46
N ALA A 485 -6.38 -4.91 -12.37
CA ALA A 485 -7.38 -5.82 -12.91
C ALA A 485 -8.70 -5.70 -12.11
N PRO A 486 -9.86 -5.95 -12.73
CA PRO A 486 -11.10 -6.08 -11.99
C PRO A 486 -11.09 -7.35 -11.15
N GLY A 487 -12.02 -7.43 -10.22
CA GLY A 487 -12.25 -8.63 -9.44
C GLY A 487 -12.72 -9.77 -10.33
N LEU A 488 -12.21 -10.96 -10.05
CA LEU A 488 -12.53 -12.17 -10.76
C LEU A 488 -13.61 -12.97 -10.03
N PHE A 489 -14.46 -13.65 -10.80
CA PHE A 489 -15.29 -14.74 -10.31
C PHE A 489 -14.63 -16.08 -10.63
N SER A 490 -14.51 -16.95 -9.63
CA SER A 490 -14.13 -18.35 -9.83
C SER A 490 -15.04 -19.32 -9.11
N ALA A 491 -15.38 -20.41 -9.80
CA ALA A 491 -16.01 -21.59 -9.24
C ALA A 491 -15.15 -22.82 -9.55
N THR A 492 -14.72 -23.53 -8.51
CA THR A 492 -13.83 -24.70 -8.62
C THR A 492 -14.41 -25.89 -7.86
N ALA A 493 -14.83 -26.92 -8.60
CA ALA A 493 -15.23 -28.22 -8.07
C ALA A 493 -14.08 -29.23 -8.31
N LYS A 494 -13.29 -29.58 -7.30
CA LYS A 494 -12.04 -30.34 -7.51
C LYS A 494 -12.28 -31.72 -8.13
N ASN A 495 -13.17 -32.51 -7.53
CA ASN A 495 -13.49 -33.88 -7.94
C ASN A 495 -14.90 -33.98 -8.55
N GLY A 496 -15.78 -33.02 -8.25
CA GLY A 496 -17.17 -33.02 -8.68
C GLY A 496 -17.45 -32.19 -9.93
N SER A 497 -18.75 -32.03 -10.21
CA SER A 497 -19.30 -31.26 -11.33
C SER A 497 -19.83 -29.91 -10.85
N ILE A 498 -19.93 -28.96 -11.78
CA ILE A 498 -20.62 -27.68 -11.55
C ILE A 498 -21.93 -27.72 -12.32
N THR A 499 -23.07 -27.47 -11.66
CA THR A 499 -24.40 -27.42 -12.28
C THR A 499 -25.08 -26.09 -11.99
N ILE A 500 -25.58 -25.42 -13.02
CA ILE A 500 -26.25 -24.11 -12.91
C ILE A 500 -27.71 -24.27 -13.33
N ASN A 501 -28.62 -24.30 -12.36
CA ASN A 501 -30.04 -24.65 -12.59
C ASN A 501 -30.93 -23.42 -12.87
N GLY A 502 -30.55 -22.23 -12.41
CA GLY A 502 -31.30 -21.01 -12.67
C GLY A 502 -30.41 -19.85 -13.10
N SER A 503 -31.04 -18.70 -13.32
CA SER A 503 -30.37 -17.52 -13.91
C SER A 503 -29.25 -17.01 -13.00
N LEU A 504 -28.02 -17.07 -13.51
CA LEU A 504 -26.82 -16.56 -12.84
C LEU A 504 -26.27 -15.36 -13.63
N THR A 505 -26.31 -14.18 -13.02
CA THR A 505 -25.72 -12.97 -13.60
C THR A 505 -24.35 -12.74 -12.97
N LEU A 506 -23.32 -12.72 -13.80
CA LEU A 506 -21.96 -12.35 -13.43
C LEU A 506 -21.66 -10.95 -13.99
N GLN A 507 -21.70 -9.95 -13.12
CA GLN A 507 -21.29 -8.59 -13.46
C GLN A 507 -19.84 -8.42 -13.03
N ILE A 508 -18.92 -8.59 -13.98
CA ILE A 508 -17.50 -8.41 -13.72
C ILE A 508 -17.19 -6.92 -13.71
N GLY A 509 -16.45 -6.46 -12.70
CA GLY A 509 -16.01 -5.07 -12.61
C GLY A 509 -15.17 -4.63 -13.82
N GLU A 510 -14.98 -3.33 -13.92
CA GLU A 510 -14.15 -2.70 -14.96
C GLU A 510 -12.69 -2.65 -14.54
N ALA A 511 -11.76 -2.82 -15.48
CA ALA A 511 -10.34 -2.68 -15.19
C ALA A 511 -9.93 -1.21 -15.06
N GLY A 512 -8.91 -0.94 -14.24
CA GLY A 512 -8.43 0.42 -13.99
C GLY A 512 -7.61 0.99 -15.14
N ALA A 513 -7.69 2.30 -15.35
CA ALA A 513 -6.85 2.99 -16.32
C ALA A 513 -5.39 3.09 -15.84
N GLY A 514 -4.44 3.15 -16.78
CA GLY A 514 -3.04 3.42 -16.49
C GLY A 514 -2.77 4.90 -16.19
N GLY A 515 -1.81 5.17 -15.32
CA GLY A 515 -1.42 6.52 -14.91
C GLY A 515 -0.61 7.25 -15.98
N ALA A 516 -0.84 8.55 -16.12
CA ALA A 516 -0.05 9.40 -17.00
C ALA A 516 1.35 9.67 -16.42
N ALA A 517 2.32 9.95 -17.29
CA ALA A 517 3.69 10.31 -16.91
C ALA A 517 4.13 11.61 -17.57
N THR A 518 4.63 12.55 -16.79
CA THR A 518 5.14 13.83 -17.25
C THR A 518 6.55 14.05 -16.71
N ALA A 519 7.53 14.19 -17.60
CA ALA A 519 8.91 14.51 -17.28
C ALA A 519 9.30 15.84 -17.91
N LEU A 520 9.69 16.80 -17.09
CA LEU A 520 10.19 18.11 -17.50
C LEU A 520 11.60 18.28 -16.97
N ALA A 521 12.61 18.22 -17.83
CA ALA A 521 13.99 18.37 -17.43
C ALA A 521 14.41 19.85 -17.36
N GLY A 522 15.46 20.12 -16.58
CA GLY A 522 16.02 21.45 -16.40
C GLY A 522 16.94 21.85 -17.56
N ASP A 523 16.94 23.14 -17.89
CA ASP A 523 17.90 23.74 -18.81
C ASP A 523 19.32 23.67 -18.23
N GLY A 524 20.34 23.53 -19.08
CA GLY A 524 21.75 23.62 -18.67
C GLY A 524 22.14 25.06 -18.33
N HIS A 525 23.08 25.25 -17.40
CA HIS A 525 23.62 26.58 -17.14
C HIS A 525 24.49 27.08 -18.29
N ASP A 526 24.47 28.39 -18.48
CA ASP A 526 25.41 29.10 -19.35
C ASP A 526 26.85 28.89 -18.84
N ALA A 527 27.88 29.12 -19.64
CA ALA A 527 29.28 28.72 -19.34
C ALA A 527 30.00 29.48 -18.19
N GLU A 528 29.30 29.77 -17.10
CA GLU A 528 29.78 30.36 -15.87
C GLU A 528 29.24 29.53 -14.67
N PRO A 529 29.97 28.50 -14.18
CA PRO A 529 31.33 28.08 -14.56
C PRO A 529 31.38 27.19 -15.81
N CYS A 530 32.54 27.20 -16.47
CA CYS A 530 32.88 26.38 -17.63
C CYS A 530 32.77 24.85 -17.43
N PRO A 531 32.37 24.08 -18.45
CA PRO A 531 31.79 24.48 -19.75
C PRO A 531 30.27 24.78 -19.66
N ALA A 532 29.65 25.31 -20.73
CA ALA A 532 28.18 25.38 -20.82
C ALA A 532 27.58 23.98 -20.68
N ALA A 533 26.63 23.81 -19.76
CA ALA A 533 26.03 22.50 -19.54
C ALA A 533 25.09 22.09 -20.66
N ALA A 534 25.04 20.79 -20.92
CA ALA A 534 23.97 20.23 -21.72
C ALA A 534 22.63 20.37 -20.98
N GLY A 535 21.51 20.44 -21.70
CA GLY A 535 20.18 20.36 -21.10
C GLY A 535 19.91 18.98 -20.51
N GLY A 536 19.10 18.92 -19.46
CA GLY A 536 18.78 17.65 -18.81
C GLY A 536 17.96 16.71 -19.71
N PRO A 537 18.19 15.39 -19.64
CA PRO A 537 17.36 14.42 -20.33
C PRO A 537 16.01 14.25 -19.63
N ALA A 538 14.95 13.97 -20.41
CA ALA A 538 13.60 13.74 -19.89
C ALA A 538 13.08 12.38 -20.34
N THR A 539 12.62 11.54 -19.42
CA THR A 539 12.03 10.23 -19.70
C THR A 539 10.66 10.10 -19.05
N ALA A 540 9.62 9.91 -19.85
CA ALA A 540 8.26 9.68 -19.39
C ALA A 540 7.77 8.32 -19.90
N THR A 541 7.44 7.41 -18.99
CA THR A 541 6.83 6.12 -19.31
C THR A 541 5.48 6.02 -18.64
N ALA A 542 4.40 6.02 -19.42
CA ALA A 542 3.06 5.94 -18.86
C ALA A 542 2.67 4.52 -18.48
N GLY A 543 1.72 4.42 -17.56
CA GLY A 543 1.22 3.14 -17.08
C GLY A 543 0.34 2.44 -18.11
N ASN A 544 0.52 1.13 -18.23
CA ASN A 544 -0.43 0.25 -18.91
C ASN A 544 -1.80 0.26 -18.23
N GLY A 545 -2.86 0.11 -19.01
CA GLY A 545 -4.19 -0.12 -18.48
C GLY A 545 -4.38 -1.55 -17.99
N GLY A 546 -5.28 -1.74 -17.02
CA GLY A 546 -5.58 -3.04 -16.45
C GLY A 546 -6.25 -3.97 -17.47
N SER A 547 -5.88 -5.25 -17.44
CA SER A 547 -6.51 -6.28 -18.28
C SER A 547 -7.61 -7.01 -17.51
N THR A 548 -8.64 -7.45 -18.23
CA THR A 548 -9.76 -8.20 -17.68
C THR A 548 -9.57 -9.68 -17.99
N PRO A 549 -9.16 -10.51 -17.01
CA PRO A 549 -9.07 -11.95 -17.20
C PRO A 549 -10.47 -12.57 -17.35
N ASP A 550 -10.54 -13.75 -17.99
CA ASP A 550 -11.79 -14.48 -18.10
C ASP A 550 -12.18 -15.11 -16.76
N LYS A 551 -13.50 -15.22 -16.53
CA LYS A 551 -14.07 -15.95 -15.38
C LYS A 551 -13.64 -17.41 -15.41
N ILE A 552 -13.54 -18.03 -14.24
CA ILE A 552 -13.09 -19.43 -14.15
C ILE A 552 -14.25 -20.30 -13.69
N PHE A 553 -14.63 -21.27 -14.53
CA PHE A 553 -15.40 -22.44 -14.13
C PHE A 553 -14.51 -23.66 -14.33
N GLN A 554 -14.14 -24.32 -13.25
CA GLN A 554 -13.25 -25.47 -13.28
C GLN A 554 -13.87 -26.63 -12.50
N ALA A 555 -14.01 -27.79 -13.13
CA ALA A 555 -14.57 -28.99 -12.53
C ALA A 555 -13.71 -30.21 -12.84
N GLY A 556 -13.61 -31.14 -11.89
CA GLY A 556 -13.10 -32.49 -12.15
C GLY A 556 -14.09 -33.35 -12.95
N GLY A 557 -15.37 -33.01 -12.88
CA GLY A 557 -16.47 -33.54 -13.69
C GLY A 557 -16.95 -32.55 -14.76
N ALA A 558 -18.25 -32.57 -15.07
CA ALA A 558 -18.83 -31.70 -16.09
C ALA A 558 -19.18 -30.30 -15.54
N VAL A 559 -19.18 -29.29 -16.42
CA VAL A 559 -19.81 -27.99 -16.16
C VAL A 559 -21.09 -27.91 -17.00
N ALA A 560 -22.25 -27.94 -16.34
CA ALA A 560 -23.57 -27.95 -16.97
C ALA A 560 -24.37 -26.67 -16.65
N GLY A 561 -25.28 -26.30 -17.56
CA GLY A 561 -26.16 -25.14 -17.36
C GLY A 561 -25.55 -23.79 -17.71
N LEU A 562 -24.45 -23.74 -18.48
CA LEU A 562 -23.83 -22.47 -18.92
C LEU A 562 -24.80 -21.56 -19.69
N GLY A 563 -25.83 -22.11 -20.35
CA GLY A 563 -26.90 -21.33 -21.00
C GLY A 563 -27.69 -20.43 -20.04
N ASN A 564 -27.66 -20.72 -18.74
CA ASN A 564 -28.31 -19.92 -17.70
C ASN A 564 -27.40 -18.81 -17.16
N VAL A 565 -26.17 -18.69 -17.67
CA VAL A 565 -25.20 -17.68 -17.22
C VAL A 565 -25.23 -16.48 -18.15
N THR A 566 -25.49 -15.30 -17.58
CA THR A 566 -25.32 -14.02 -18.25
C THR A 566 -24.08 -13.33 -17.71
N VAL A 567 -23.16 -12.93 -18.59
CA VAL A 567 -21.92 -12.23 -18.21
C VAL A 567 -21.97 -10.82 -18.79
N THR A 568 -21.68 -9.82 -17.96
CA THR A 568 -21.66 -8.39 -18.34
C THR A 568 -20.47 -7.67 -17.70
N GLY A 569 -20.11 -6.50 -18.23
CA GLY A 569 -18.99 -5.67 -17.74
C GLY A 569 -17.63 -6.14 -18.28
N GLY A 570 -16.56 -5.85 -17.54
CA GLY A 570 -15.23 -6.34 -17.86
C GLY A 570 -14.51 -5.61 -18.99
N ALA A 571 -14.86 -4.36 -19.29
CA ALA A 571 -14.04 -3.50 -20.15
C ALA A 571 -12.63 -3.35 -19.56
N ALA A 572 -11.66 -3.39 -20.47
CA ALA A 572 -10.28 -3.20 -20.11
C ALA A 572 -9.95 -1.72 -19.89
N GLY A 573 -8.88 -1.47 -19.14
CA GLY A 573 -8.46 -0.14 -18.77
C GLY A 573 -7.68 0.53 -19.89
N HIS A 574 -7.99 1.81 -20.15
CA HIS A 574 -7.19 2.64 -21.05
C HIS A 574 -5.80 2.91 -20.49
N ALA A 575 -4.80 2.97 -21.36
CA ALA A 575 -3.45 3.29 -20.91
C ALA A 575 -3.26 4.78 -20.64
N GLY A 576 -2.24 5.11 -19.85
CA GLY A 576 -1.85 6.49 -19.58
C GLY A 576 -1.08 7.13 -20.73
N ASN A 577 -1.11 8.46 -20.79
CA ASN A 577 -0.33 9.24 -21.75
C ASN A 577 1.06 9.60 -21.18
N ALA A 578 2.07 9.71 -22.04
CA ALA A 578 3.43 10.11 -21.66
C ALA A 578 3.81 11.44 -22.29
N SER A 579 4.44 12.32 -21.51
CA SER A 579 4.96 13.61 -21.97
C SER A 579 6.38 13.84 -21.47
N ALA A 580 7.35 13.97 -22.38
CA ALA A 580 8.74 14.23 -22.03
C ALA A 580 9.25 15.53 -22.68
N THR A 581 9.67 16.48 -21.86
CA THR A 581 10.25 17.76 -22.29
C THR A 581 11.67 17.85 -21.79
N ALA A 582 12.64 17.77 -22.69
CA ALA A 582 14.04 17.87 -22.34
C ALA A 582 14.50 19.33 -22.19
N GLY A 583 15.55 19.53 -21.40
CA GLY A 583 16.13 20.84 -21.15
C GLY A 583 16.88 21.38 -22.37
N LYS A 584 16.97 22.69 -22.47
CA LYS A 584 17.83 23.37 -23.45
C LYS A 584 19.29 23.36 -22.97
N GLY A 585 20.22 23.37 -23.91
CA GLY A 585 21.63 23.59 -23.60
C GLY A 585 21.91 25.03 -23.17
N GLY A 586 22.84 25.19 -22.23
CA GLY A 586 23.30 26.51 -21.79
C GLY A 586 24.04 27.27 -22.89
N LYS A 587 24.04 28.59 -22.83
CA LYS A 587 24.78 29.44 -23.76
C LYS A 587 26.27 29.42 -23.43
N GLY A 588 27.12 29.52 -24.46
CA GLY A 588 28.55 29.73 -24.26
C GLY A 588 28.83 31.08 -23.60
N ALA A 589 29.93 31.19 -22.87
CA ALA A 589 30.43 32.41 -22.22
C ALA A 589 31.96 32.36 -22.08
N LYS A 590 32.67 33.48 -21.94
CA LYS A 590 34.14 33.44 -21.75
C LYS A 590 34.51 32.73 -20.43
N PRO A 591 35.52 31.83 -20.41
CA PRO A 591 36.40 31.42 -21.53
C PRO A 591 35.86 30.27 -22.41
N CYS A 592 34.74 29.63 -22.05
CA CYS A 592 34.13 28.49 -22.75
C CYS A 592 33.01 28.90 -23.72
N LYS A 593 33.42 29.24 -24.94
CA LYS A 593 32.55 29.91 -25.92
C LYS A 593 31.46 29.04 -26.53
N ASN A 594 31.59 27.71 -26.49
CA ASN A 594 30.63 26.83 -27.14
C ASN A 594 29.35 26.69 -26.31
N GLY A 595 28.20 26.67 -26.99
CA GLY A 595 26.92 26.36 -26.36
C GLY A 595 26.81 24.87 -26.01
N GLY A 596 26.09 24.57 -24.94
CA GLY A 596 25.80 23.21 -24.49
C GLY A 596 24.83 22.48 -25.40
N ALA A 597 24.86 21.15 -25.40
CA ALA A 597 23.90 20.34 -26.15
C ALA A 597 22.49 20.44 -25.55
N GLY A 598 21.45 20.30 -26.36
CA GLY A 598 20.08 20.09 -25.87
C GLY A 598 19.94 18.69 -25.25
N GLY A 599 19.07 18.55 -24.26
CA GLY A 599 18.78 17.25 -23.64
C GLY A 599 17.95 16.32 -24.53
N ASP A 600 18.06 15.02 -24.27
CA ASP A 600 17.33 13.97 -24.99
C ASP A 600 15.98 13.65 -24.33
N PRO A 601 14.84 13.77 -25.04
CA PRO A 601 13.56 13.32 -24.54
C PRO A 601 13.20 11.89 -24.99
N GLU A 602 12.58 11.14 -24.08
CA GLU A 602 11.96 9.85 -24.34
C GLU A 602 10.55 9.80 -23.76
N ALA A 603 9.53 9.57 -24.61
CA ALA A 603 8.16 9.32 -24.16
C ALA A 603 7.63 7.97 -24.64
N LYS A 604 7.08 7.20 -23.71
CA LYS A 604 6.47 5.87 -23.95
C LYS A 604 5.02 5.87 -23.45
N GLY A 605 4.06 5.89 -24.37
CA GLY A 605 2.65 5.70 -24.04
C GLY A 605 2.40 4.28 -23.51
N GLY A 606 1.46 4.12 -22.57
CA GLY A 606 1.16 2.81 -22.00
C GLY A 606 0.44 1.87 -22.98
N LYS A 607 0.51 0.56 -22.78
CA LYS A 607 -0.33 -0.41 -23.50
C LYS A 607 -1.77 -0.39 -22.95
N GLY A 608 -2.77 -0.38 -23.83
CA GLY A 608 -4.16 -0.63 -23.45
C GLY A 608 -4.35 -2.04 -22.91
N GLY A 609 -5.22 -2.23 -21.92
CA GLY A 609 -5.49 -3.54 -21.35
C GLY A 609 -6.23 -4.49 -22.30
N ASP A 610 -5.98 -5.79 -22.15
CA ASP A 610 -6.67 -6.84 -22.90
C ASP A 610 -8.00 -7.20 -22.20
N ALA A 611 -9.07 -7.39 -22.96
CA ALA A 611 -10.37 -7.83 -22.49
C ALA A 611 -10.61 -9.28 -22.91
N ASP A 612 -10.37 -10.22 -22.00
CA ASP A 612 -10.47 -11.66 -22.26
C ASP A 612 -11.75 -12.29 -21.72
N LEU A 613 -12.64 -11.50 -21.10
CA LEU A 613 -13.91 -11.99 -20.58
C LEU A 613 -14.82 -12.53 -21.69
N ARG A 614 -15.29 -13.77 -21.54
CA ARG A 614 -16.17 -14.44 -22.50
C ARG A 614 -17.57 -14.68 -21.96
N ASN A 615 -18.54 -14.89 -22.84
CA ASN A 615 -19.88 -15.36 -22.48
C ASN A 615 -19.96 -16.90 -22.45
N GLN A 616 -21.17 -17.44 -22.31
CA GLN A 616 -21.45 -18.87 -22.31
C GLN A 616 -21.16 -19.59 -23.64
N ASN A 617 -21.12 -18.84 -24.75
CA ASN A 617 -20.80 -19.36 -26.08
C ASN A 617 -19.32 -19.22 -26.43
N ASN A 618 -18.46 -18.95 -25.43
CA ASN A 618 -17.02 -18.74 -25.59
C ASN A 618 -16.65 -17.54 -26.49
N VAL A 619 -17.52 -16.54 -26.59
CA VAL A 619 -17.28 -15.30 -27.35
C VAL A 619 -16.88 -14.18 -26.39
N LYS A 620 -15.83 -13.40 -26.73
CA LYS A 620 -15.44 -12.21 -25.98
C LYS A 620 -16.59 -11.20 -25.93
N ILE A 621 -16.83 -10.57 -24.79
CA ILE A 621 -17.97 -9.63 -24.63
C ILE A 621 -17.58 -8.17 -24.46
N ALA A 622 -16.30 -7.90 -24.21
CA ALA A 622 -15.80 -6.56 -23.94
C ALA A 622 -14.69 -6.18 -24.94
N ASN A 623 -14.61 -4.90 -25.27
CA ASN A 623 -13.59 -4.38 -26.18
C ASN A 623 -12.25 -4.21 -25.47
N GLY A 624 -11.17 -4.38 -26.22
CA GLY A 624 -9.84 -4.06 -25.76
C GLY A 624 -9.66 -2.55 -25.65
N ALA A 625 -8.77 -2.13 -24.76
CA ALA A 625 -8.62 -0.71 -24.46
C ALA A 625 -7.63 0.00 -25.39
N ASN A 626 -7.82 1.31 -25.52
CA ASN A 626 -6.90 2.17 -26.26
C ASN A 626 -5.52 2.28 -25.59
N GLY A 627 -4.49 2.33 -26.42
CA GLY A 627 -3.12 2.63 -26.03
C GLY A 627 -2.92 4.11 -25.72
N GLY A 628 -1.91 4.40 -24.90
CA GLY A 628 -1.56 5.73 -24.45
C GLY A 628 -0.87 6.57 -25.51
N SER A 629 -1.19 7.85 -25.58
CA SER A 629 -0.52 8.79 -26.48
C SER A 629 0.83 9.23 -25.92
N MET A 630 1.73 9.67 -26.79
CA MET A 630 3.03 10.23 -26.40
C MET A 630 3.22 11.65 -26.94
N THR A 631 3.83 12.50 -26.13
CA THR A 631 4.29 13.84 -26.50
C THR A 631 5.76 13.99 -26.15
N VAL A 632 6.57 14.46 -27.09
CA VAL A 632 7.98 14.78 -26.87
C VAL A 632 8.29 16.21 -27.27
N VAL A 633 9.12 16.87 -26.48
CA VAL A 633 9.66 18.20 -26.73
C VAL A 633 11.18 18.14 -26.59
N ASN A 634 11.89 18.45 -27.68
CA ASN A 634 13.34 18.35 -27.76
C ASN A 634 14.05 19.50 -27.03
N GLY A 635 15.18 19.17 -26.42
CA GLY A 635 16.13 20.15 -25.95
C GLY A 635 16.76 20.87 -27.13
N ARG A 636 16.72 22.21 -27.13
CA ARG A 636 17.43 23.02 -28.13
C ARG A 636 18.90 23.15 -27.74
N GLY A 637 19.80 23.16 -28.72
CA GLY A 637 21.20 23.49 -28.49
C GLY A 637 21.36 24.93 -27.98
N GLY A 638 22.32 25.14 -27.08
CA GLY A 638 22.66 26.46 -26.57
C GLY A 638 23.37 27.32 -27.61
N LYS A 639 23.20 28.64 -27.55
CA LYS A 639 23.90 29.55 -28.47
C LYS A 639 25.39 29.64 -28.14
N GLY A 640 26.22 29.78 -29.18
CA GLY A 640 27.63 30.13 -29.00
C GLY A 640 27.81 31.56 -28.48
N TRP A 641 28.94 31.83 -27.83
CA TRP A 641 29.30 33.15 -27.32
C TRP A 641 29.70 34.12 -28.44
N ASP A 642 29.20 35.35 -28.36
CA ASP A 642 29.58 36.46 -29.24
C ASP A 642 30.83 37.17 -28.72
N ASP A 643 31.87 37.29 -29.54
CA ASP A 643 33.15 37.90 -29.14
C ASP A 643 33.70 38.89 -30.18
N CYS A 644 33.00 40.02 -30.32
CA CYS A 644 33.42 41.11 -31.19
C CYS A 644 34.04 42.31 -30.44
N VAL A 645 34.75 42.03 -29.35
CA VAL A 645 35.52 43.05 -28.59
C VAL A 645 37.01 42.83 -28.88
N ALA A 646 37.73 43.89 -29.29
CA ALA A 646 39.14 43.78 -29.64
C ALA A 646 40.02 43.41 -28.42
N PRO A 647 40.99 42.47 -28.54
CA PRO A 647 41.32 41.70 -29.74
C PRO A 647 40.25 40.65 -30.08
N PHE A 648 39.80 40.63 -31.35
CA PHE A 648 38.73 39.72 -31.79
C PHE A 648 39.18 38.28 -31.64
N GLU A 649 38.33 37.45 -31.04
CA GLU A 649 38.56 36.01 -30.97
C GLU A 649 37.50 35.25 -31.78
N ALA A 650 37.73 33.96 -31.99
CA ALA A 650 36.74 33.11 -32.63
C ALA A 650 35.43 33.09 -31.84
N GLY A 651 34.30 33.11 -32.56
CA GLY A 651 32.97 33.01 -31.98
C GLY A 651 32.70 31.58 -31.50
N GLY A 652 31.83 31.44 -30.51
CA GLY A 652 31.48 30.12 -29.99
C GLY A 652 30.69 29.26 -30.96
N ASN A 653 30.94 27.96 -31.02
CA ASN A 653 30.06 27.07 -31.77
C ASN A 653 28.72 26.89 -31.05
N GLY A 654 27.63 26.82 -31.81
CA GLY A 654 26.33 26.48 -31.28
C GLY A 654 26.24 25.01 -30.85
N GLY A 655 25.47 24.74 -29.80
CA GLY A 655 25.28 23.40 -29.27
C GLY A 655 24.44 22.51 -30.19
N ILE A 656 24.64 21.20 -30.12
CA ILE A 656 23.82 20.22 -30.87
C ILE A 656 22.43 20.12 -30.23
N GLY A 657 21.35 20.03 -31.01
CA GLY A 657 20.01 19.75 -30.50
C GLY A 657 19.86 18.31 -29.97
N GLY A 658 18.85 18.06 -29.13
CA GLY A 658 18.62 16.75 -28.53
C GLY A 658 18.21 15.66 -29.52
N THR A 659 18.42 14.40 -29.13
CA THR A 659 18.02 13.20 -29.88
C THR A 659 16.73 12.62 -29.31
N THR A 660 15.71 12.48 -30.15
CA THR A 660 14.36 12.06 -29.71
C THR A 660 14.18 10.54 -29.74
N ARG A 661 13.50 9.99 -28.72
CA ARG A 661 12.89 8.65 -28.75
C ARG A 661 11.41 8.70 -28.39
N GLY A 662 10.57 7.97 -29.13
CA GLY A 662 9.12 8.01 -28.95
C GLY A 662 8.44 6.70 -29.31
N PHE A 663 7.61 6.19 -28.39
CA PHE A 663 6.80 4.99 -28.60
C PHE A 663 5.36 5.28 -28.19
N ASN A 664 4.43 5.18 -29.14
CA ASN A 664 3.01 5.22 -28.80
C ASN A 664 2.59 3.90 -28.14
N GLY A 665 1.56 3.99 -27.30
CA GLY A 665 0.98 2.83 -26.65
C GLY A 665 0.30 1.90 -27.65
N ALA A 666 0.60 0.60 -27.56
CA ALA A 666 -0.14 -0.41 -28.31
C ALA A 666 -1.58 -0.55 -27.76
N PHE A 667 -2.50 -0.94 -28.62
CA PHE A 667 -3.88 -1.26 -28.22
C PHE A 667 -3.96 -2.58 -27.45
N GLY A 668 -5.04 -2.73 -26.68
CA GLY A 668 -5.44 -4.00 -26.09
C GLY A 668 -6.36 -4.79 -27.01
N ALA A 669 -6.29 -6.12 -26.91
CA ALA A 669 -7.13 -7.04 -27.65
C ALA A 669 -8.48 -7.27 -26.93
N GLY A 670 -9.56 -7.48 -27.69
CA GLY A 670 -10.90 -7.73 -27.13
C GLY A 670 -11.88 -8.26 -28.17
N LEU A 671 -13.18 -8.07 -27.93
CA LEU A 671 -14.24 -8.30 -28.92
C LEU A 671 -13.97 -7.45 -30.18
N ALA A 672 -13.80 -6.15 -30.00
CA ALA A 672 -13.04 -5.29 -30.90
C ALA A 672 -11.70 -4.92 -30.24
N ASN A 673 -10.65 -4.82 -31.05
CA ASN A 673 -9.38 -4.28 -30.58
C ASN A 673 -9.51 -2.78 -30.29
N GLY A 674 -8.76 -2.30 -29.31
CA GLY A 674 -8.63 -0.87 -29.06
C GLY A 674 -7.85 -0.18 -30.18
N ILE A 675 -7.68 1.13 -30.04
CA ILE A 675 -6.89 1.96 -30.95
C ILE A 675 -5.52 2.23 -30.33
N ALA A 676 -4.45 2.19 -31.13
CA ALA A 676 -3.12 2.59 -30.68
C ALA A 676 -3.08 4.10 -30.35
N GLY A 677 -2.24 4.50 -29.40
CA GLY A 677 -2.12 5.90 -29.00
C GLY A 677 -1.58 6.81 -30.12
N ALA A 678 -1.85 8.11 -30.02
CA ALA A 678 -1.30 9.10 -30.95
C ALA A 678 0.17 9.42 -30.63
N ALA A 679 0.94 9.80 -31.65
CA ALA A 679 2.31 10.28 -31.49
C ALA A 679 2.41 11.76 -31.89
N THR A 680 2.67 12.63 -30.92
CA THR A 680 2.79 14.07 -31.12
C THR A 680 4.23 14.53 -30.86
N PHE A 681 4.87 15.09 -31.87
CA PHE A 681 6.21 15.68 -31.76
C PHE A 681 6.05 17.20 -31.74
N ASN A 682 6.11 17.79 -30.54
CA ASN A 682 5.93 19.23 -30.40
C ASN A 682 7.32 19.86 -30.20
N VAL A 683 7.76 20.65 -31.19
CA VAL A 683 9.06 21.35 -31.30
C VAL A 683 10.14 20.65 -32.13
N VAL A 684 10.56 21.41 -33.14
CA VAL A 684 11.72 21.27 -34.03
C VAL A 684 12.99 21.00 -33.23
N SER A 685 13.72 19.91 -33.49
CA SER A 685 15.07 19.78 -32.90
C SER A 685 15.94 20.86 -33.55
N ASN A 686 16.36 21.83 -32.75
CA ASN A 686 17.13 22.98 -33.20
C ASN A 686 18.53 22.91 -32.64
N GLY A 687 19.52 22.99 -33.54
CA GLY A 687 20.87 23.34 -33.15
C GLY A 687 20.91 24.77 -32.61
N GLY A 688 21.83 25.04 -31.70
CA GLY A 688 22.10 26.39 -31.25
C GLY A 688 22.77 27.22 -32.35
N ASP A 689 22.49 28.51 -32.41
CA ASP A 689 23.19 29.42 -33.33
C ASP A 689 24.66 29.55 -32.92
N GLY A 690 25.56 29.68 -33.89
CA GLY A 690 26.96 30.05 -33.66
C GLY A 690 27.07 31.51 -33.21
N GLY A 691 28.07 31.78 -32.38
CA GLY A 691 28.37 33.12 -31.89
C GLY A 691 29.14 33.94 -32.91
N ASN A 692 28.92 35.25 -32.90
CA ASN A 692 29.65 36.22 -33.71
C ASN A 692 31.14 36.24 -33.30
N GLY A 693 32.06 36.30 -34.26
CA GLY A 693 33.50 36.18 -33.97
C GLY A 693 34.41 36.31 -35.20
N SER A 694 35.72 36.19 -35.00
CA SER A 694 36.71 36.13 -36.08
C SER A 694 37.69 34.96 -35.88
N PRO A 695 37.47 33.79 -36.53
CA PRO A 695 36.33 33.46 -37.39
C PRO A 695 35.00 33.30 -36.60
N PRO A 696 33.82 33.47 -37.25
CA PRO A 696 32.55 33.20 -36.61
C PRO A 696 32.39 31.74 -36.18
N GLY A 697 31.63 31.51 -35.12
CA GLY A 697 31.29 30.17 -34.68
C GLY A 697 30.35 29.45 -35.65
N THR A 698 30.49 28.13 -35.76
CA THR A 698 29.57 27.32 -36.57
C THR A 698 28.24 27.13 -35.84
N GLY A 699 27.12 27.09 -36.56
CA GLY A 699 25.85 26.66 -36.00
C GLY A 699 25.87 25.18 -35.60
N GLY A 700 25.14 24.83 -34.55
CA GLY A 700 25.04 23.47 -34.06
C GLY A 700 24.18 22.58 -34.97
N ALA A 701 24.45 21.27 -34.97
CA ALA A 701 23.58 20.33 -35.66
C ALA A 701 22.18 20.28 -35.02
N ALA A 702 21.15 19.99 -35.81
CA ALA A 702 19.76 19.96 -35.38
C ALA A 702 19.45 18.93 -34.27
N GLY A 703 20.28 17.89 -34.10
CA GLY A 703 19.93 16.67 -33.37
C GLY A 703 19.44 15.57 -34.32
N GLY A 704 18.89 14.48 -33.79
CA GLY A 704 18.45 13.33 -34.61
C GLY A 704 17.24 12.55 -34.07
N LEU A 705 16.72 11.63 -34.89
CA LEU A 705 15.74 10.62 -34.49
C LEU A 705 16.45 9.27 -34.30
N ALA A 706 16.53 8.78 -33.06
CA ALA A 706 17.19 7.51 -32.78
C ALA A 706 16.26 6.30 -32.98
N ALA A 707 14.98 6.41 -32.59
CA ALA A 707 14.00 5.36 -32.81
C ALA A 707 12.57 5.92 -32.65
N VAL A 708 11.74 5.69 -33.67
CA VAL A 708 10.30 5.93 -33.61
C VAL A 708 9.61 4.66 -34.11
N VAL A 709 8.73 4.09 -33.29
CA VAL A 709 7.78 3.07 -33.75
C VAL A 709 6.43 3.74 -33.81
N THR A 710 5.91 3.99 -35.01
CA THR A 710 4.51 4.43 -35.18
C THR A 710 3.80 3.51 -36.15
N VAL A 711 2.67 2.95 -35.68
CA VAL A 711 1.74 2.15 -36.49
C VAL A 711 0.40 2.88 -36.68
N ALA A 712 0.35 4.21 -36.53
CA ALA A 712 -0.89 4.99 -36.56
C ALA A 712 -0.85 6.22 -37.50
N ALA A 713 -1.98 6.48 -38.16
CA ALA A 713 -2.15 7.40 -39.30
C ALA A 713 -2.09 8.91 -39.00
N ASN A 714 -1.84 9.33 -37.75
CA ASN A 714 -1.91 10.74 -37.32
C ASN A 714 -0.59 11.23 -36.69
N THR A 715 0.50 11.07 -37.43
CA THR A 715 1.83 11.50 -37.00
C THR A 715 2.14 12.90 -37.58
N ILE A 716 2.39 13.88 -36.71
CA ILE A 716 3.01 15.14 -37.13
C ILE A 716 4.52 14.90 -37.23
N GLN A 717 5.11 15.09 -38.42
CA GLN A 717 6.54 14.84 -38.63
C GLN A 717 7.39 15.90 -37.90
N PRO A 718 8.47 15.49 -37.22
CA PRO A 718 9.42 16.41 -36.62
C PRO A 718 10.20 17.18 -37.70
N SER A 719 10.46 18.47 -37.48
CA SER A 719 11.39 19.24 -38.28
C SER A 719 12.75 19.33 -37.57
N PHE A 720 13.82 19.26 -38.35
CA PHE A 720 15.21 19.34 -37.87
C PHE A 720 15.86 20.56 -38.50
N VAL A 721 16.20 21.56 -37.69
CA VAL A 721 16.80 22.80 -38.18
C VAL A 721 18.17 22.99 -37.53
N PRO A 722 19.27 22.89 -38.30
CA PRO A 722 20.59 23.28 -37.80
C PRO A 722 20.59 24.73 -37.36
N GLY A 723 21.41 25.06 -36.36
CA GLY A 723 21.62 26.44 -35.96
C GLY A 723 22.29 27.25 -37.07
N LEU A 724 22.06 28.55 -37.09
CA LEU A 724 22.72 29.43 -38.05
C LEU A 724 24.18 29.64 -37.65
N PRO A 725 25.13 29.77 -38.60
CA PRO A 725 26.48 30.26 -38.29
C PRO A 725 26.43 31.68 -37.70
N GLY A 726 27.40 32.00 -36.84
CA GLY A 726 27.58 33.36 -36.35
C GLY A 726 28.06 34.30 -37.47
N ASN A 727 27.97 35.60 -37.23
CA ASN A 727 28.49 36.61 -38.16
C ASN A 727 29.96 36.92 -37.87
N GLY A 728 30.70 37.30 -38.92
CA GLY A 728 32.06 37.80 -38.77
C GLY A 728 32.05 39.12 -38.01
N CYS A 729 32.98 39.30 -37.06
CA CYS A 729 33.14 40.60 -36.43
C CYS A 729 33.50 41.63 -37.48
N VAL A 730 32.61 42.58 -37.70
CA VAL A 730 32.88 43.73 -38.55
C VAL A 730 33.88 44.58 -37.77
N VAL A 731 35.16 44.46 -38.13
CA VAL A 731 36.12 45.51 -37.78
C VAL A 731 35.56 46.78 -38.40
N PRO A 732 35.24 47.84 -37.63
CA PRO A 732 34.98 49.12 -38.24
C PRO A 732 36.20 49.43 -39.10
N PRO A 733 36.08 49.62 -40.43
CA PRO A 733 37.22 50.06 -41.21
C PRO A 733 37.73 51.35 -40.58
N ALA A 734 39.06 51.51 -40.50
CA ALA A 734 39.67 52.76 -40.07
C ALA A 734 38.92 53.94 -40.73
N GLN A 735 38.45 54.89 -39.93
CA GLN A 735 37.70 56.02 -40.44
C GLN A 735 38.60 56.82 -41.39
N VAL A 736 38.29 56.81 -42.68
CA VAL A 736 39.00 57.60 -43.70
C VAL A 736 38.31 58.96 -43.80
N GLN A 737 38.98 60.03 -43.35
CA GLN A 737 38.56 61.41 -43.60
C GLN A 737 39.06 61.87 -44.97
N ILE A 738 38.18 62.50 -45.75
CA ILE A 738 38.51 63.02 -47.09
C ILE A 738 39.15 64.41 -46.93
N ASN A 739 40.48 64.49 -46.99
CA ASN A 739 41.18 65.76 -47.13
C ASN A 739 41.49 66.04 -48.61
N LEU A 740 40.77 66.98 -49.19
CA LEU A 740 40.98 67.46 -50.56
C LEU A 740 42.26 68.30 -50.62
N THR A 741 43.37 67.75 -51.14
CA THR A 741 44.57 68.52 -51.46
C THR A 741 44.76 68.59 -52.96
N SER A 742 44.91 69.80 -53.51
CA SER A 742 45.03 70.02 -54.96
C SER A 742 46.30 69.38 -55.50
N SER A 743 46.17 68.36 -56.36
CA SER A 743 47.24 67.94 -57.25
C SER A 743 47.03 68.53 -58.65
N ASN A 744 48.15 69.06 -59.18
CA ASN A 744 48.41 69.76 -60.43
C ASN A 744 47.47 69.47 -61.64
N PRO A 745 46.94 70.51 -62.34
CA PRO A 745 47.18 71.93 -62.13
C PRO A 745 46.43 72.49 -60.90
N PRO A 746 46.99 73.49 -60.19
CA PRO A 746 46.36 74.11 -59.03
C PRO A 746 45.02 74.76 -59.40
N LEU A 747 43.98 74.55 -58.58
CA LEU A 747 42.69 75.24 -58.67
C LEU A 747 42.87 76.70 -58.25
N ASN A 748 43.32 77.55 -59.17
CA ASN A 748 43.36 79.00 -58.98
C ASN A 748 41.96 79.58 -59.26
N PRO A 749 41.50 80.67 -58.59
CA PRO A 749 40.20 81.27 -58.88
C PRO A 749 40.17 81.82 -60.32
N GLY A 750 39.49 81.12 -61.22
CA GLY A 750 39.48 81.40 -62.66
C GLY A 750 38.83 80.29 -63.49
N VAL A 751 38.52 80.57 -64.76
CA VAL A 751 37.71 79.73 -65.67
C VAL A 751 38.26 78.29 -65.74
N VAL A 752 37.51 77.33 -65.20
CA VAL A 752 37.80 75.90 -65.29
C VAL A 752 37.11 75.35 -66.55
N ALA A 753 37.87 74.73 -67.45
CA ALA A 753 37.31 74.13 -68.67
C ALA A 753 36.58 72.81 -68.36
N PRO A 754 35.56 72.42 -69.15
CA PRO A 754 34.94 71.10 -69.03
C PRO A 754 36.00 69.99 -69.18
N GLY A 755 36.11 69.10 -68.19
CA GLY A 755 37.19 68.12 -68.13
C GLY A 755 37.16 67.27 -66.85
N THR A 756 38.08 66.29 -66.78
CA THR A 756 38.22 65.36 -65.65
C THR A 756 39.41 65.76 -64.77
N TYR A 757 39.20 65.87 -63.46
CA TYR A 757 40.17 66.30 -62.46
C TYR A 757 40.42 65.18 -61.44
N VAL A 758 41.68 64.88 -61.12
CA VAL A 758 42.03 63.81 -60.17
C VAL A 758 42.26 64.38 -58.78
N VAL A 759 41.64 63.78 -57.77
CA VAL A 759 41.75 64.16 -56.36
C VAL A 759 42.39 63.01 -55.58
N GLN A 760 43.35 63.31 -54.71
CA GLN A 760 43.99 62.34 -53.81
C GLN A 760 43.14 62.12 -52.55
N LEU A 761 43.07 60.87 -52.09
CA LEU A 761 42.44 60.45 -50.83
C LEU A 761 43.55 60.15 -49.82
N GLN A 762 43.43 60.64 -48.58
CA GLN A 762 44.43 60.44 -47.53
C GLN A 762 43.82 59.77 -46.29
N ASP A 763 44.65 59.03 -45.55
CA ASP A 763 44.27 58.46 -44.26
C ASP A 763 44.15 59.54 -43.17
N ALA A 764 43.12 59.48 -42.34
CA ALA A 764 42.80 60.53 -41.36
C ALA A 764 43.85 60.67 -40.25
N ALA A 765 44.49 59.57 -39.85
CA ALA A 765 45.42 59.55 -38.73
C ALA A 765 46.88 59.80 -39.17
N THR A 766 47.23 59.40 -40.40
CA THR A 766 48.62 59.40 -40.88
C THR A 766 48.90 60.37 -42.04
N GLN A 767 47.86 60.96 -42.64
CA GLN A 767 47.92 61.80 -43.85
C GLN A 767 48.61 61.17 -45.07
N ALA A 768 48.85 59.85 -45.02
CA ALA A 768 49.38 59.11 -46.16
C ALA A 768 48.32 59.06 -47.28
N VAL A 769 48.75 59.24 -48.53
CA VAL A 769 47.86 59.06 -49.68
C VAL A 769 47.47 57.59 -49.79
N VAL A 770 46.18 57.32 -49.60
CA VAL A 770 45.59 55.99 -49.66
C VAL A 770 44.80 55.74 -50.95
N GLY A 771 44.57 56.75 -51.79
CA GLY A 771 43.79 56.55 -53.01
C GLY A 771 43.60 57.78 -53.91
N THR A 772 42.82 57.64 -54.98
CA THR A 772 42.42 58.74 -55.88
C THR A 772 40.96 58.63 -56.34
N ILE A 773 40.34 59.76 -56.73
CA ILE A 773 39.02 59.82 -57.37
C ILE A 773 38.97 60.92 -58.46
N ASN A 774 38.25 60.67 -59.55
CA ASN A 774 38.03 61.64 -60.61
C ASN A 774 36.75 62.48 -60.40
N LEU A 775 36.87 63.79 -60.57
CA LEU A 775 35.78 64.76 -60.61
C LEU A 775 35.62 65.30 -62.03
N ILE A 776 34.42 65.20 -62.60
CA ILE A 776 34.12 65.68 -63.95
C ILE A 776 33.30 66.97 -63.87
N ALA A 777 33.83 68.05 -64.43
CA ALA A 777 33.13 69.33 -64.52
C ALA A 777 32.27 69.37 -65.80
N GLN A 778 30.95 69.54 -65.67
CA GLN A 778 30.02 69.63 -66.80
C GLN A 778 29.26 70.97 -66.80
N GLY A 779 29.46 71.78 -67.84
CA GLY A 779 28.74 73.03 -68.09
C GLY A 779 29.24 73.76 -69.35
N PRO A 780 28.43 74.63 -69.99
CA PRO A 780 28.87 75.43 -71.14
C PRO A 780 29.93 76.47 -70.70
N ALA A 781 30.89 76.75 -71.59
CA ALA A 781 31.98 77.70 -71.34
C ALA A 781 31.41 79.10 -71.00
N GLY A 782 31.65 79.58 -69.78
CA GLY A 782 31.23 80.93 -69.37
C GLY A 782 30.95 81.15 -67.87
N ASN A 783 30.85 80.10 -67.05
CA ASN A 783 30.61 80.26 -65.61
C ASN A 783 31.92 80.33 -64.80
N THR A 784 32.02 81.28 -63.87
CA THR A 784 33.19 81.53 -63.03
C THR A 784 33.14 80.69 -61.74
N PHE A 785 34.23 80.01 -61.42
CA PHE A 785 34.37 79.13 -60.26
C PHE A 785 35.14 79.82 -59.12
N TYR A 786 34.83 79.51 -57.87
CA TYR A 786 35.67 79.85 -56.71
C TYR A 786 35.92 78.64 -55.82
N GLY A 787 37.19 78.37 -55.53
CA GLY A 787 37.62 77.60 -54.38
C GLY A 787 38.05 78.57 -53.28
N ASN A 788 37.50 78.45 -52.08
CA ASN A 788 37.98 79.23 -50.94
C ASN A 788 38.81 78.32 -50.02
N ASN A 789 40.04 78.74 -49.71
CA ASN A 789 40.89 78.06 -48.74
C ASN A 789 40.55 78.58 -47.34
N THR A 790 39.74 77.82 -46.61
CA THR A 790 39.54 78.01 -45.17
C THR A 790 40.41 77.03 -44.38
N PRO A 791 40.72 77.29 -43.08
CA PRO A 791 41.50 76.39 -42.23
C PRO A 791 40.94 74.96 -42.12
N SER A 792 39.68 74.77 -42.49
CA SER A 792 38.95 73.50 -42.51
C SER A 792 38.93 72.79 -43.88
N GLY A 793 39.83 73.17 -44.81
CA GLY A 793 40.01 72.52 -46.13
C GLY A 793 39.31 73.24 -47.29
N PRO A 794 39.65 72.92 -48.57
CA PRO A 794 39.07 73.59 -49.72
C PRO A 794 37.62 73.16 -49.96
N ARG A 795 36.73 74.13 -50.20
CA ARG A 795 35.31 73.90 -50.53
C ARG A 795 35.03 74.24 -52.00
N LEU A 796 34.29 73.36 -52.70
CA LEU A 796 33.88 73.52 -54.11
C LEU A 796 32.44 74.07 -54.18
N GLY A 797 32.21 75.16 -54.92
CA GLY A 797 30.88 75.77 -55.08
C GLY A 797 30.67 76.45 -56.44
N TRP A 798 29.41 76.79 -56.74
CA TRP A 798 28.98 77.47 -57.97
C TRP A 798 28.20 78.77 -57.64
N THR A 799 28.29 79.78 -58.50
CA THR A 799 27.34 80.91 -58.56
C THR A 799 26.71 80.93 -59.96
N GLY A 800 25.38 80.92 -60.05
CA GLY A 800 24.64 80.88 -61.33
C GLY A 800 23.77 79.62 -61.52
N SER A 801 22.79 79.69 -62.41
CA SER A 801 21.63 78.79 -62.43
C SER A 801 21.84 77.40 -63.06
N LEU A 802 22.96 77.13 -63.73
CA LEU A 802 23.18 75.85 -64.45
C LEU A 802 24.66 75.42 -64.45
N GLY A 803 24.99 74.47 -63.57
CA GLY A 803 26.27 73.77 -63.53
C GLY A 803 26.23 72.57 -62.58
N SER A 804 26.94 71.49 -62.91
CA SER A 804 27.00 70.29 -62.06
C SER A 804 28.37 69.63 -62.07
N TRP A 805 28.82 69.17 -60.90
CA TRP A 805 29.91 68.20 -60.80
C TRP A 805 29.35 66.79 -60.95
N VAL A 806 29.97 65.99 -61.80
CA VAL A 806 29.75 64.55 -61.85
C VAL A 806 30.99 63.91 -61.22
N ILE A 807 30.82 63.39 -60.01
CA ILE A 807 31.86 62.56 -59.38
C ILE A 807 31.85 61.22 -60.10
N ASP A 808 32.96 60.83 -60.70
CA ASP A 808 33.08 59.50 -61.28
C ASP A 808 33.45 58.49 -60.18
N LEU A 809 32.41 58.01 -59.50
CA LEU A 809 32.54 57.04 -58.41
C LEU A 809 33.13 55.69 -58.88
N ALA A 810 33.20 55.42 -60.19
CA ALA A 810 33.85 54.21 -60.71
C ALA A 810 35.38 54.30 -60.74
N SER A 811 35.93 55.52 -60.60
CA SER A 811 37.38 55.79 -60.60
C SER A 811 38.01 55.81 -59.21
N ALA A 812 37.23 55.59 -58.15
CA ALA A 812 37.71 55.65 -56.77
C ALA A 812 38.55 54.42 -56.43
N ILE A 813 39.87 54.57 -56.37
CA ILE A 813 40.80 53.50 -56.00
C ILE A 813 41.37 53.82 -54.63
N VAL A 814 41.21 52.93 -53.65
CA VAL A 814 41.82 53.03 -52.31
C VAL A 814 42.65 51.78 -52.04
N ASN A 815 43.93 51.95 -51.71
CA ASN A 815 44.92 50.89 -51.50
C ASN A 815 44.97 49.86 -52.66
N GLY A 816 44.85 50.34 -53.90
CA GLY A 816 44.95 49.52 -55.10
C GLY A 816 43.69 48.75 -55.51
N ALA A 817 42.56 48.92 -54.79
CA ALA A 817 41.28 48.29 -55.13
C ALA A 817 40.18 49.34 -55.42
N PRO A 818 39.23 49.07 -56.32
CA PRO A 818 38.10 49.95 -56.59
C PRO A 818 37.11 49.97 -55.42
N TYR A 819 36.74 51.17 -54.94
CA TYR A 819 35.76 51.42 -53.88
C TYR A 819 34.49 52.06 -54.43
N THR A 820 33.34 51.77 -53.82
CA THR A 820 32.04 52.35 -54.21
C THR A 820 31.34 52.98 -53.00
N PHE A 821 30.76 54.17 -53.21
CA PHE A 821 30.08 54.95 -52.17
C PHE A 821 28.61 54.57 -52.02
N THR A 822 28.10 54.44 -50.80
CA THR A 822 26.71 54.00 -50.54
C THR A 822 25.78 55.06 -49.97
N SER A 823 26.29 56.13 -49.38
CA SER A 823 25.49 57.32 -49.10
C SER A 823 26.32 58.58 -49.34
N TRP A 824 25.63 59.67 -49.63
CA TRP A 824 26.21 60.99 -49.68
C TRP A 824 25.26 61.92 -48.92
N GLN A 825 25.79 62.64 -47.94
CA GLN A 825 25.06 63.75 -47.32
C GLN A 825 25.43 65.03 -48.04
N GLU A 826 24.41 65.73 -48.53
CA GLU A 826 24.54 66.99 -49.22
C GLU A 826 24.67 68.12 -48.18
N CYS A 827 25.85 68.73 -48.06
CA CYS A 827 25.97 70.03 -47.38
C CYS A 827 25.45 71.12 -48.32
N VAL A 828 24.14 71.30 -48.41
CA VAL A 828 23.56 72.49 -49.05
C VAL A 828 23.67 73.67 -48.08
N VAL A 829 24.60 74.60 -48.32
CA VAL A 829 24.50 75.95 -47.76
C VAL A 829 23.69 76.79 -48.74
N ASN A 830 22.36 76.72 -48.63
CA ASN A 830 21.48 77.66 -49.33
C ASN A 830 21.37 78.93 -48.48
N THR A 831 22.14 79.97 -48.81
CA THR A 831 21.86 81.32 -48.36
C THR A 831 21.29 82.12 -49.53
N THR A 832 20.00 82.41 -49.47
CA THR A 832 19.43 83.57 -50.17
C THR A 832 18.75 84.42 -49.12
N VAL A 833 19.33 85.59 -48.90
CA VAL A 833 18.90 86.62 -47.95
C VAL A 833 17.81 87.45 -48.64
N ASP A 834 16.64 87.56 -48.02
CA ASP A 834 15.65 88.59 -48.36
C ASP A 834 15.80 89.76 -47.37
N ALA A 835 15.77 90.98 -47.89
CA ALA A 835 16.23 92.22 -47.27
C ALA A 835 15.24 92.88 -46.31
N SER A 836 14.39 92.13 -45.61
CA SER A 836 13.35 92.73 -44.74
C SER A 836 13.14 92.14 -43.35
N ASN A 837 14.04 91.29 -42.84
CA ASN A 837 14.12 91.05 -41.38
C ASN A 837 15.47 90.41 -40.95
N PRO A 838 16.27 91.04 -40.08
CA PRO A 838 17.52 90.48 -39.58
C PRO A 838 17.30 89.61 -38.33
N VAL A 839 17.99 88.46 -38.24
CA VAL A 839 18.05 87.64 -37.02
C VAL A 839 19.49 87.18 -36.80
N LEU A 840 20.10 87.69 -35.72
CA LEU A 840 21.21 87.07 -34.96
C LEU A 840 20.63 85.86 -34.17
N ILE A 841 21.35 84.82 -33.75
CA ILE A 841 22.38 84.76 -32.70
C ILE A 841 23.06 83.35 -32.70
N GLU A 842 24.25 83.34 -32.10
CA GLU A 842 25.22 82.32 -31.63
C GLU A 842 24.67 81.02 -30.94
N GLU A 843 25.52 79.96 -30.90
CA GLU A 843 25.60 78.68 -30.09
C GLU A 843 24.48 78.28 -29.06
N LEU A 844 24.14 77.02 -28.66
CA LEU A 844 24.81 75.69 -28.54
C LEU A 844 23.79 74.54 -28.14
N ASP A 845 24.08 73.30 -28.58
CA ASP A 845 23.84 71.90 -28.11
C ASP A 845 22.52 71.22 -27.58
N GLN A 846 22.39 69.93 -27.98
CA GLN A 846 21.71 68.69 -27.48
C GLN A 846 20.16 68.55 -27.25
N SER A 847 19.49 67.98 -28.27
CA SER A 847 18.37 66.99 -28.30
C SER A 847 17.12 67.09 -27.40
N ASP A 848 15.98 67.56 -27.95
CA ASP A 848 14.69 66.82 -28.12
C ASP A 848 13.59 67.71 -28.78
N VAL A 849 12.61 67.08 -29.45
CA VAL A 849 11.62 67.68 -30.38
C VAL A 849 10.33 68.18 -29.70
N VAL A 850 9.84 69.41 -30.02
CA VAL A 850 8.38 69.73 -30.22
C VAL A 850 8.14 70.88 -31.24
N VAL A 851 7.29 70.55 -32.22
CA VAL A 851 6.35 71.26 -33.14
C VAL A 851 6.25 72.80 -33.20
N ALA A 852 6.36 73.31 -34.45
CA ALA A 852 5.60 74.36 -35.16
C ALA A 852 6.52 75.28 -36.00
N THR A 853 5.94 75.73 -37.11
CA THR A 853 6.48 76.52 -38.23
C THR A 853 7.56 77.56 -37.89
N THR A 854 8.53 77.68 -38.81
CA THR A 854 9.57 78.72 -38.93
C THR A 854 10.93 78.38 -38.28
N LYS A 855 11.91 78.17 -39.17
CA LYS A 855 13.36 78.42 -39.14
C LYS A 855 14.22 78.07 -37.91
N VAL A 856 15.21 77.21 -38.23
CA VAL A 856 16.57 77.02 -37.67
C VAL A 856 16.59 76.50 -36.22
N THR A 857 17.58 75.79 -35.68
CA THR A 857 19.05 75.75 -35.78
C THR A 857 19.41 74.54 -34.92
N SER A 858 20.09 73.51 -35.42
CA SER A 858 21.51 73.41 -35.10
C SER A 858 22.28 72.57 -36.12
N LEU A 859 23.46 73.09 -36.43
CA LEU A 859 24.58 72.41 -37.05
C LEU A 859 25.37 71.73 -35.93
N THR A 860 25.51 70.41 -35.99
CA THR A 860 26.71 69.70 -35.54
C THR A 860 26.87 68.42 -36.36
N PRO A 861 28.10 67.92 -36.46
CA PRO A 861 28.97 67.95 -37.63
C PRO A 861 28.80 66.71 -38.51
N CYS A 862 29.50 66.68 -39.64
CA CYS A 862 29.67 65.47 -40.45
C CYS A 862 29.99 64.27 -39.55
N ALA A 863 29.02 63.39 -39.35
CA ALA A 863 29.22 62.10 -38.71
C ALA A 863 29.53 61.09 -39.81
N ASP A 864 30.58 60.32 -39.60
CA ASP A 864 31.21 59.44 -40.58
C ASP A 864 30.23 58.48 -41.26
N ILE A 865 30.34 58.38 -42.59
CA ILE A 865 29.56 57.45 -43.39
C ILE A 865 30.35 56.12 -43.51
N PRO A 866 29.87 55.01 -42.92
CA PRO A 866 30.46 53.71 -43.18
C PRO A 866 30.12 53.26 -44.61
N LEU A 867 31.14 52.86 -45.36
CA LEU A 867 31.02 52.29 -46.70
C LEU A 867 30.76 50.78 -46.58
N THR A 868 29.69 50.28 -47.20
CA THR A 868 29.43 48.83 -47.36
C THR A 868 29.02 48.50 -48.79
N LYS A 869 29.11 47.23 -49.22
CA LYS A 869 29.11 46.83 -50.64
C LYS A 869 27.71 46.89 -51.30
N GLY A 870 27.50 47.74 -52.31
CA GLY A 870 26.26 47.78 -53.13
C GLY A 870 26.26 48.87 -54.23
N THR A 871 25.51 48.67 -55.34
CA THR A 871 25.64 49.49 -56.57
C THR A 871 24.37 50.30 -56.91
N LYS A 872 24.47 51.64 -57.10
CA LYS A 872 23.55 52.44 -57.94
C LYS A 872 24.24 53.68 -58.56
N LYS A 873 23.75 54.10 -59.74
CA LYS A 873 24.17 55.28 -60.52
C LYS A 873 23.30 56.49 -60.15
N ILE A 874 23.87 57.68 -59.94
CA ILE A 874 23.11 58.93 -59.71
C ILE A 874 23.42 59.92 -60.83
N ARG A 875 22.37 60.55 -61.38
CA ARG A 875 22.44 61.75 -62.23
C ARG A 875 21.75 62.89 -61.49
N ASN A 876 22.38 64.06 -61.46
CA ASN A 876 21.75 65.28 -60.97
C ASN A 876 21.02 65.93 -62.15
N SER A 877 19.67 65.91 -62.16
CA SER A 877 18.88 66.59 -63.19
C SER A 877 17.68 67.29 -62.57
N LYS A 878 17.69 68.63 -62.58
CA LYS A 878 16.49 69.45 -62.44
C LYS A 878 15.69 69.39 -63.74
N SER A 879 14.52 68.74 -63.77
CA SER A 879 13.46 69.03 -64.74
C SER A 879 12.11 68.44 -64.30
N GLY A 880 11.05 69.27 -64.26
CA GLY A 880 9.68 68.83 -64.52
C GLY A 880 8.66 68.97 -63.39
N LYS A 881 7.77 69.97 -63.55
CA LYS A 881 6.44 70.05 -62.92
C LYS A 881 5.49 68.99 -63.52
N GLY A 882 4.58 68.43 -62.73
CA GLY A 882 3.17 68.24 -63.12
C GLY A 882 2.66 66.84 -63.60
N SER A 883 1.62 66.37 -62.89
CA SER A 883 0.47 65.53 -63.30
C SER A 883 0.54 63.99 -63.33
N SER A 884 -0.21 63.42 -62.37
CA SER A 884 -1.17 62.28 -62.41
C SER A 884 -1.18 61.24 -63.54
N ALA A 885 -1.18 59.95 -63.18
CA ALA A 885 -2.34 59.04 -63.39
C ALA A 885 -2.17 57.67 -62.71
N ASP A 886 -3.30 57.15 -62.25
CA ASP A 886 -3.66 55.88 -61.60
C ASP A 886 -3.04 54.57 -62.10
N LYS A 887 -2.88 53.61 -61.16
CA LYS A 887 -3.67 52.36 -61.05
C LYS A 887 -3.14 51.52 -59.86
N LYS A 888 -3.91 51.36 -58.77
CA LYS A 888 -5.01 50.40 -58.52
C LYS A 888 -4.52 49.08 -57.90
N ASP A 889 -5.07 48.81 -56.71
CA ASP A 889 -5.42 47.51 -56.11
C ASP A 889 -4.26 46.54 -55.74
N MET A 890 -4.22 45.87 -54.59
CA MET A 890 -5.27 45.53 -53.62
C MET A 890 -4.68 45.18 -52.23
N LYS A 891 -5.50 45.48 -51.21
CA LYS A 891 -5.57 45.03 -49.79
C LYS A 891 -5.06 43.58 -49.56
N GLY A 892 -4.56 43.16 -48.40
CA GLY A 892 -4.65 43.71 -47.04
C GLY A 892 -5.51 42.84 -46.11
N LYS A 893 -4.89 42.38 -45.00
CA LYS A 893 -5.46 41.91 -43.71
C LYS A 893 -6.23 40.57 -43.73
N GLY A 894 -6.18 39.74 -42.70
CA GLY A 894 -5.62 39.89 -41.36
C GLY A 894 -6.51 39.07 -40.41
N SER A 895 -5.83 38.33 -39.55
CA SER A 895 -6.25 37.67 -38.31
C SER A 895 -7.44 38.27 -37.57
#